data_AF-A0A834FME2-F1
#
_entry.id   AF-A0A834FME2-F1
#
_cell.length_a   1.000
_cell.length_b   1.000
_cell.length_c   1.000
_cell.angle_alpha   90.00
_cell.angle_beta   90.00
_cell.angle_gamma   90.00
#
_symmetry.space_group_name_H-M   'P 1'
#
loop_
_entity.id
_entity.type
_entity.pdbx_description
1 polymer ?
#
loop_
_entity_poly.entity_id
_entity_poly.type
_entity_poly.pdbx_seq_one_letter_code
_entity_poly.pdbx_strand_id
1 'polypeptide(L)'
;MISTNKYMQLEEKRDTERERTAVMSSDQVQAALGRPFALGMLYDARKEKLITDFILWDGDKIQSNKVRQSQKSSAYEITASDSIQSKSSLLDVSASLSASFLGGLIEVGGSASYLKDNKKFKNQSRVTLQYKATTEYEGLNLSQVTITNTQIKDAIKNSRATHVVTGILYGANAFFVFDSEKVDSRDVQKIDGSMQALIKKIPNATIDGKVDIKLSDEERDMTNKFSCKFYGDFILDSNPSTFEDAVKTYVQLPKLLGETLENTVPVKVWLSSLRNLEPLAEELKADICVSLVRKAENALDDMREIEMRSNDALDENVKVEKFLHLCEDYTETLKRTMEKKFPAIREGKEDEGSVHKVFEDLENSPFCQKNLDKWLDNVEREINVLTSCVNIMEGVKIVSDESELDREILAPGVEDALCFVFTSLETEDPYLKQMEKHLSCHETERPSSVTPPSKDHWFFNDQIFTDMRQKAKEFNSTFKNLKSSKKYSFVIAALPNQKHDGATIYHYRDGRLKTEDFSKPVPNVRSVTDRRELLWYFCNLTLDENTAYNCIKIDNRTAVYMEFNRIVGKNLRLEFYDNIDRHSSRLIEIFCSKRDSIGQLLTQLSQQTKTNEPTDIRTLVLRGLPVLLGDNAADFYKTYTGSEDCLQNLDLGILFVEHSFLIVIEGEKVMDNIEDLPKAVCILFALTYALHLSYPKSMKNTFQFIQQ
;
A
#
# COMPACT_ATOMS: atom_id res chain seq x y z
N MET A 1 0.47 29.56 -63.75
CA MET A 1 0.20 28.88 -62.47
C MET A 1 1.45 28.59 -61.63
N ILE A 2 2.64 28.37 -62.20
CA ILE A 2 3.87 28.07 -61.41
C ILE A 2 4.49 29.33 -60.76
N SER A 3 4.29 30.53 -61.31
CA SER A 3 4.85 31.79 -60.76
C SER A 3 4.09 32.29 -59.51
N THR A 4 2.78 32.10 -59.46
CA THR A 4 1.92 32.56 -58.36
C THR A 4 2.17 31.78 -57.06
N ASN A 5 2.49 30.48 -57.17
CA ASN A 5 2.76 29.62 -56.01
C ASN A 5 4.12 29.96 -55.34
N LYS A 6 5.11 30.38 -56.14
CA LYS A 6 6.41 30.85 -55.62
C LYS A 6 6.30 32.22 -54.97
N TYR A 7 5.42 33.10 -55.47
CA TYR A 7 5.10 34.39 -54.86
C TYR A 7 4.36 34.24 -53.53
N MET A 8 3.35 33.35 -53.46
CA MET A 8 2.62 33.05 -52.23
C MET A 8 3.53 32.44 -51.15
N GLN A 9 4.44 31.52 -51.51
CA GLN A 9 5.42 30.96 -50.57
C GLN A 9 6.46 31.99 -50.09
N LEU A 10 6.80 32.98 -50.93
CA LEU A 10 7.69 34.09 -50.55
C LEU A 10 6.96 35.17 -49.73
N GLU A 11 5.64 35.31 -49.88
CA GLU A 11 4.81 36.17 -49.03
C GLU A 11 4.54 35.51 -47.68
N GLU A 12 4.23 34.21 -47.63
CA GLU A 12 4.14 33.45 -46.37
C GLU A 12 5.46 33.49 -45.59
N LYS A 13 6.61 33.27 -46.25
CA LYS A 13 7.92 33.42 -45.59
C LYS A 13 8.17 34.84 -45.09
N ARG A 14 7.77 35.87 -45.84
CA ARG A 14 7.95 37.28 -45.46
C ARG A 14 6.97 37.71 -44.36
N ASP A 15 5.78 37.15 -44.31
CA ASP A 15 4.80 37.40 -43.26
C ASP A 15 5.18 36.64 -41.98
N THR A 16 5.72 35.42 -42.10
CA THR A 16 6.33 34.69 -40.97
C THR A 16 7.59 35.40 -40.46
N GLU A 17 8.42 35.96 -41.35
CA GLU A 17 9.55 36.82 -40.97
C GLU A 17 9.08 38.14 -40.35
N ARG A 18 8.01 38.77 -40.83
CA ARG A 18 7.44 39.98 -40.24
C ARG A 18 6.81 39.72 -38.87
N GLU A 19 6.10 38.61 -38.68
CA GLU A 19 5.61 38.17 -37.37
C GLU A 19 6.76 37.85 -36.42
N ARG A 20 7.82 37.16 -36.90
CA ARG A 20 9.06 36.96 -36.13
C ARG A 20 9.71 38.30 -35.75
N THR A 21 9.83 39.25 -36.68
CA THR A 21 10.46 40.56 -36.44
C THR A 21 9.59 41.46 -35.52
N ALA A 22 8.26 41.30 -35.55
CA ALA A 22 7.32 42.03 -34.70
C ALA A 22 7.36 41.53 -33.24
N VAL A 23 7.54 40.22 -33.00
CA VAL A 23 7.79 39.66 -31.67
C VAL A 23 9.14 40.15 -31.10
N MET A 24 10.13 40.38 -31.97
CA MET A 24 11.52 40.71 -31.60
C MET A 24 11.79 42.17 -31.18
N SER A 25 10.82 43.07 -31.33
CA SER A 25 10.94 44.50 -30.94
C SER A 25 9.92 44.98 -29.90
N SER A 26 9.06 44.08 -29.42
CA SER A 26 7.95 44.42 -28.53
C SER A 26 8.25 44.16 -27.05
N ASP A 27 7.63 44.95 -26.19
CA ASP A 27 7.62 44.73 -24.75
C ASP A 27 7.10 43.32 -24.43
N GLN A 28 7.86 42.55 -23.65
CA GLN A 28 7.50 41.20 -23.25
C GLN A 28 6.81 41.20 -21.89
N VAL A 29 5.81 40.34 -21.71
CA VAL A 29 5.16 40.12 -20.42
C VAL A 29 5.46 38.70 -19.96
N GLN A 30 5.98 38.54 -18.74
CA GLN A 30 6.37 37.25 -18.19
C GLN A 30 5.92 37.07 -16.74
N ALA A 31 5.77 35.81 -16.31
CA ALA A 31 5.57 35.45 -14.91
C ALA A 31 6.84 35.69 -14.10
N ALA A 32 6.71 36.26 -12.90
CA ALA A 32 7.87 36.56 -12.05
C ALA A 32 8.48 35.31 -11.40
N LEU A 33 7.65 34.31 -11.09
CA LEU A 33 8.05 33.00 -10.54
C LEU A 33 8.89 33.06 -9.25
N GLY A 34 8.57 34.02 -8.37
CA GLY A 34 9.28 34.20 -7.09
C GLY A 34 10.65 34.88 -7.22
N ARG A 35 11.03 35.36 -8.41
CA ARG A 35 12.28 36.09 -8.63
C ARG A 35 12.14 37.55 -8.16
N PRO A 36 13.19 38.14 -7.57
CA PRO A 36 13.12 39.47 -6.95
C PRO A 36 13.24 40.60 -7.98
N PHE A 37 12.19 40.81 -8.77
CA PHE A 37 12.12 41.88 -9.75
C PHE A 37 11.92 43.25 -9.11
N ALA A 38 12.62 44.26 -9.63
CA ALA A 38 12.38 45.67 -9.34
C ALA A 38 12.45 46.51 -10.61
N LEU A 39 11.76 47.66 -10.61
CA LEU A 39 11.75 48.58 -11.75
C LEU A 39 13.18 49.07 -12.07
N GLY A 40 13.50 49.14 -13.36
CA GLY A 40 14.81 49.55 -13.84
C GLY A 40 15.90 48.47 -13.77
N MET A 41 15.62 47.28 -13.20
CA MET A 41 16.56 46.16 -13.26
C MET A 41 16.78 45.70 -14.70
N LEU A 42 18.03 45.37 -15.01
CA LEU A 42 18.39 44.80 -16.30
C LEU A 42 18.15 43.28 -16.32
N TYR A 43 17.82 42.75 -17.50
CA TYR A 43 17.45 41.35 -17.70
C TYR A 43 18.09 40.78 -18.97
N ASP A 44 18.66 39.59 -18.87
CA ASP A 44 19.10 38.80 -20.03
C ASP A 44 18.08 37.71 -20.34
N ALA A 45 17.13 38.02 -21.24
CA ALA A 45 16.10 37.10 -21.71
C ALA A 45 16.65 35.84 -22.42
N ARG A 46 17.94 35.80 -22.78
CA ARG A 46 18.53 34.61 -23.42
C ARG A 46 18.75 33.50 -22.40
N LYS A 47 19.10 33.89 -21.17
CA LYS A 47 19.44 33.02 -20.04
C LYS A 47 18.48 33.14 -18.86
N GLU A 48 17.41 33.93 -19.02
CA GLU A 48 16.44 34.28 -17.99
C GLU A 48 17.04 34.84 -16.69
N LYS A 49 18.12 35.62 -16.81
CA LYS A 49 18.90 36.10 -15.66
C LYS A 49 18.67 37.58 -15.37
N LEU A 50 18.40 37.88 -14.10
CA LEU A 50 18.41 39.25 -13.57
C LEU A 50 19.85 39.73 -13.36
N ILE A 51 20.14 40.94 -13.82
CA ILE A 51 21.43 41.60 -13.65
C ILE A 51 21.28 42.62 -12.51
N THR A 52 21.84 42.28 -11.36
CA THR A 52 21.68 43.04 -10.10
C THR A 52 22.76 44.10 -9.88
N ASP A 53 23.87 44.02 -10.61
CA ASP A 53 25.04 44.90 -10.42
C ASP A 53 24.77 46.33 -10.89
N PHE A 54 23.71 46.54 -11.68
CA PHE A 54 23.40 47.82 -12.30
C PHE A 54 21.89 48.00 -12.48
N ILE A 55 21.37 49.14 -12.03
CA ILE A 55 20.00 49.58 -12.28
C ILE A 55 20.06 50.70 -13.33
N LEU A 56 19.21 50.62 -14.36
CA LEU A 56 19.31 51.48 -15.53
C LEU A 56 19.10 52.97 -15.21
N TRP A 57 18.26 53.25 -14.22
CA TRP A 57 17.94 54.60 -13.76
C TRP A 57 18.16 54.73 -12.26
N ASP A 58 18.62 55.91 -11.84
CA ASP A 58 18.72 56.23 -10.42
C ASP A 58 17.34 56.22 -9.74
N GLY A 59 17.35 56.10 -8.41
CA GLY A 59 16.11 56.00 -7.63
C GLY A 59 15.18 57.20 -7.81
N ASP A 60 15.73 58.41 -7.89
CA ASP A 60 14.94 59.64 -8.04
C ASP A 60 14.19 59.67 -9.39
N LYS A 61 14.87 59.29 -10.48
CA LYS A 61 14.25 59.16 -11.81
C LYS A 61 13.20 58.07 -11.88
N ILE A 62 13.42 56.94 -11.21
CA ILE A 62 12.42 55.87 -11.12
C ILE A 62 11.18 56.40 -10.39
N GLN A 63 11.34 57.07 -9.26
CA GLN A 63 10.21 57.59 -8.48
C GLN A 63 9.45 58.69 -9.22
N SER A 64 10.14 59.63 -9.87
CA SER A 64 9.50 60.74 -10.58
C SER A 64 8.68 60.30 -11.81
N ASN A 65 8.96 59.11 -12.36
CA ASN A 65 8.30 58.57 -13.55
C ASN A 65 7.45 57.32 -13.27
N LYS A 66 7.31 56.96 -11.99
CA LYS A 66 6.52 55.80 -11.56
C LYS A 66 5.03 56.11 -11.68
N VAL A 67 4.32 55.26 -12.39
CA VAL A 67 2.86 55.22 -12.46
C VAL A 67 2.37 54.07 -11.59
N ARG A 68 1.43 54.36 -10.70
CA ARG A 68 0.78 53.36 -9.83
C ARG A 68 -0.68 53.23 -10.21
N GLN A 69 -1.13 51.98 -10.34
CA GLN A 69 -2.54 51.67 -10.61
C GLN A 69 -2.98 50.49 -9.74
N SER A 70 -4.04 50.70 -8.94
CA SER A 70 -4.68 49.63 -8.19
C SER A 70 -5.25 48.58 -9.16
N GLN A 71 -4.87 47.31 -8.97
CA GLN A 71 -5.32 46.15 -9.73
C GLN A 71 -5.72 45.01 -8.78
N LYS A 72 -6.62 45.33 -7.84
CA LYS A 72 -7.08 44.38 -6.83
C LYS A 72 -7.98 43.32 -7.46
N SER A 73 -7.55 42.06 -7.42
CA SER A 73 -8.36 40.91 -7.83
C SER A 73 -8.01 39.68 -6.99
N SER A 74 -8.96 38.75 -6.85
CA SER A 74 -8.77 37.46 -6.19
C SER A 74 -9.53 36.41 -6.96
N ALA A 75 -8.90 35.26 -7.19
CA ALA A 75 -9.46 34.12 -7.89
C ALA A 75 -8.91 32.81 -7.30
N TYR A 76 -9.53 31.69 -7.68
CA TYR A 76 -9.01 30.37 -7.37
C TYR A 76 -9.26 29.41 -8.52
N GLU A 77 -8.46 28.36 -8.60
CA GLU A 77 -8.61 27.29 -9.58
C GLU A 77 -8.38 25.93 -8.91
N ILE A 78 -9.06 24.88 -9.37
CA ILE A 78 -8.92 23.53 -8.85
C ILE A 78 -8.65 22.60 -10.03
N THR A 79 -7.52 21.90 -10.00
CA THR A 79 -7.13 20.94 -11.04
C THR A 79 -6.78 19.57 -10.42
N ALA A 80 -7.05 18.51 -11.18
CA ALA A 80 -6.55 17.16 -10.89
C ALA A 80 -5.38 16.78 -11.82
N SER A 81 -4.95 17.68 -12.69
CA SER A 81 -3.80 17.48 -13.60
C SER A 81 -2.51 17.98 -12.96
N ASP A 82 -1.44 17.18 -13.10
CA ASP A 82 -0.09 17.48 -12.60
C ASP A 82 0.94 17.68 -13.75
N SER A 83 0.49 17.73 -15.01
CA SER A 83 1.38 17.88 -16.17
C SER A 83 2.11 19.22 -16.17
N ILE A 84 3.27 19.29 -16.83
CA ILE A 84 4.03 20.55 -16.92
C ILE A 84 3.18 21.65 -17.54
N GLN A 85 2.45 21.32 -18.62
CA GLN A 85 1.56 22.27 -19.29
C GLN A 85 0.47 22.81 -18.35
N SER A 86 -0.14 21.94 -17.53
CA SER A 86 -1.16 22.35 -16.56
C SER A 86 -0.57 23.26 -15.50
N LYS A 87 0.61 22.92 -14.95
CA LYS A 87 1.29 23.75 -13.93
C LYS A 87 1.71 25.11 -14.50
N SER A 88 2.26 25.12 -15.71
CA SER A 88 2.63 26.33 -16.45
C SER A 88 1.43 27.25 -16.67
N SER A 89 0.27 26.67 -17.01
CA SER A 89 -0.96 27.44 -17.25
C SER A 89 -1.50 28.11 -15.97
N LEU A 90 -1.51 27.42 -14.83
CA LEU A 90 -1.92 28.02 -13.54
C LEU A 90 -1.07 29.25 -13.15
N LEU A 91 0.21 29.24 -13.52
CA LEU A 91 1.16 30.32 -13.21
C LEU A 91 1.32 31.36 -14.34
N ASP A 92 0.47 31.31 -15.38
CA ASP A 92 0.58 32.16 -16.58
C ASP A 92 2.00 32.14 -17.22
N VAL A 93 2.66 30.98 -17.20
CA VAL A 93 4.00 30.79 -17.79
C VAL A 93 3.87 30.72 -19.32
N SER A 94 4.56 31.62 -20.02
CA SER A 94 4.59 31.63 -21.48
C SER A 94 5.41 30.45 -22.02
N ALA A 95 5.21 30.07 -23.31
CA ALA A 95 5.98 28.98 -23.92
C ALA A 95 7.50 29.21 -23.84
N SER A 96 7.97 30.44 -24.11
CA SER A 96 9.39 30.79 -24.00
C SER A 96 9.93 30.61 -22.58
N LEU A 97 9.18 31.06 -21.57
CA LEU A 97 9.56 30.92 -20.17
C LEU A 97 9.48 29.44 -19.71
N SER A 98 8.50 28.68 -20.22
CA SER A 98 8.39 27.23 -20.01
C SER A 98 9.63 26.51 -20.53
N ALA A 99 10.07 26.82 -21.76
CA ALA A 99 11.32 26.28 -22.32
C ALA A 99 12.51 26.48 -21.39
N SER A 100 12.62 27.68 -20.82
CA SER A 100 13.70 27.99 -19.90
C SER A 100 13.61 27.26 -18.57
N PHE A 101 12.41 27.09 -18.03
CA PHE A 101 12.17 26.28 -16.85
C PHE A 101 12.54 24.81 -17.10
N LEU A 102 12.10 24.24 -18.22
CA LEU A 102 12.40 22.86 -18.64
C LEU A 102 13.91 22.63 -18.78
N GLY A 103 14.63 23.62 -19.31
CA GLY A 103 16.09 23.61 -19.43
C GLY A 103 16.84 24.01 -18.17
N GLY A 104 16.19 24.17 -17.01
CA GLY A 104 16.87 24.51 -15.75
C GLY A 104 17.48 25.93 -15.69
N LEU A 105 17.12 26.83 -16.61
CA LEU A 105 17.65 28.20 -16.67
C LEU A 105 17.03 29.14 -15.63
N ILE A 106 15.90 28.74 -15.03
CA ILE A 106 15.15 29.56 -14.07
C ILE A 106 15.15 28.87 -12.71
N GLU A 107 15.65 29.60 -11.71
CA GLU A 107 15.39 29.27 -10.31
C GLU A 107 14.05 29.87 -9.88
N VAL A 108 13.09 29.00 -9.57
CA VAL A 108 11.77 29.39 -9.06
C VAL A 108 11.78 29.40 -7.53
N GLY A 109 11.01 30.33 -6.94
CA GLY A 109 10.83 30.47 -5.50
C GLY A 109 9.37 30.69 -5.12
N GLY A 110 9.09 30.73 -3.82
CA GLY A 110 7.74 30.96 -3.28
C GLY A 110 6.72 29.98 -3.84
N SER A 111 5.56 30.49 -4.27
CA SER A 111 4.48 29.71 -4.88
C SER A 111 4.91 28.96 -6.15
N ALA A 112 5.83 29.51 -6.93
CA ALA A 112 6.31 28.89 -8.16
C ALA A 112 7.16 27.63 -7.93
N SER A 113 7.58 27.37 -6.69
CA SER A 113 8.19 26.08 -6.31
C SER A 113 7.27 24.90 -6.57
N TYR A 114 5.95 25.12 -6.67
CA TYR A 114 4.97 24.14 -7.14
C TYR A 114 5.34 23.49 -8.49
N LEU A 115 6.00 24.22 -9.40
CA LEU A 115 6.45 23.68 -10.69
C LEU A 115 7.44 22.50 -10.54
N LYS A 116 8.15 22.43 -9.41
CA LYS A 116 9.14 21.39 -9.09
C LYS A 116 8.54 20.21 -8.32
N ASP A 117 7.39 20.37 -7.65
CA ASP A 117 6.74 19.26 -6.95
C ASP A 117 6.03 18.37 -7.97
N ASN A 118 6.35 17.09 -7.98
CA ASN A 118 5.74 16.10 -8.88
C ASN A 118 5.09 14.99 -8.07
N LYS A 119 4.05 14.39 -8.65
CA LYS A 119 3.39 13.21 -8.10
C LYS A 119 4.40 12.05 -8.01
N LYS A 120 4.39 11.31 -6.89
CA LYS A 120 5.41 10.29 -6.60
C LYS A 120 5.07 8.93 -7.22
N PHE A 121 3.80 8.55 -7.18
CA PHE A 121 3.30 7.24 -7.60
C PHE A 121 2.27 7.42 -8.70
N LYS A 122 2.18 6.53 -9.69
CA LYS A 122 1.12 6.63 -10.72
C LYS A 122 -0.24 6.35 -10.06
N ASN A 123 -0.29 5.37 -9.17
CA ASN A 123 -1.47 4.99 -8.38
C ASN A 123 -1.65 5.84 -7.10
N GLN A 124 -1.62 7.16 -7.25
CA GLN A 124 -1.88 8.15 -6.20
C GLN A 124 -2.84 9.21 -6.74
N SER A 125 -3.84 9.61 -5.99
CA SER A 125 -4.70 10.74 -6.37
C SER A 125 -4.04 12.06 -5.98
N ARG A 126 -4.11 13.04 -6.87
CA ARG A 126 -3.62 14.40 -6.62
C ARG A 126 -4.62 15.44 -7.08
N VAL A 127 -4.96 16.37 -6.20
CA VAL A 127 -5.79 17.53 -6.52
C VAL A 127 -5.13 18.78 -5.97
N THR A 128 -4.97 19.79 -6.81
CA THR A 128 -4.35 21.06 -6.44
C THR A 128 -5.40 22.17 -6.44
N LEU A 129 -5.47 22.92 -5.33
CA LEU A 129 -6.22 24.17 -5.22
C LEU A 129 -5.23 25.34 -5.31
N GLN A 130 -5.39 26.19 -6.31
CA GLN A 130 -4.67 27.45 -6.45
C GLN A 130 -5.51 28.60 -5.87
N TYR A 131 -4.88 29.44 -5.07
CA TYR A 131 -5.32 30.79 -4.75
C TYR A 131 -4.45 31.79 -5.51
N LYS A 132 -5.08 32.80 -6.13
CA LYS A 132 -4.40 33.85 -6.89
C LYS A 132 -4.96 35.21 -6.50
N ALA A 133 -4.09 36.13 -6.12
CA ALA A 133 -4.47 37.51 -5.85
C ALA A 133 -3.49 38.51 -6.46
N THR A 134 -4.03 39.59 -7.01
CA THR A 134 -3.27 40.74 -7.51
C THR A 134 -3.69 41.98 -6.74
N THR A 135 -2.79 42.94 -6.56
CA THR A 135 -3.01 44.11 -5.70
C THR A 135 -2.79 45.41 -6.45
N GLU A 136 -1.57 45.65 -6.93
CA GLU A 136 -1.16 46.91 -7.54
C GLU A 136 -0.21 46.67 -8.70
N TYR A 137 -0.33 47.50 -9.72
CA TYR A 137 0.63 47.61 -10.80
C TYR A 137 1.48 48.86 -10.62
N GLU A 138 2.80 48.69 -10.66
CA GLU A 138 3.77 49.78 -10.79
C GLU A 138 4.43 49.73 -12.17
N GLY A 139 4.43 50.84 -12.90
CA GLY A 139 5.06 50.96 -14.21
C GLY A 139 5.89 52.23 -14.35
N LEU A 140 6.80 52.27 -15.33
CA LEU A 140 7.57 53.45 -15.69
C LEU A 140 7.01 54.09 -16.96
N ASN A 141 6.79 55.41 -16.91
CA ASN A 141 6.45 56.16 -18.11
C ASN A 141 7.70 56.42 -18.96
N LEU A 142 7.98 55.53 -19.92
CA LEU A 142 9.18 55.60 -20.76
C LEU A 142 9.24 56.84 -21.66
N SER A 143 8.11 57.50 -21.95
CA SER A 143 8.10 58.71 -22.79
C SER A 143 8.86 59.90 -22.18
N GLN A 144 9.06 59.87 -20.85
CA GLN A 144 9.74 60.93 -20.09
C GLN A 144 11.16 60.53 -19.65
N VAL A 145 11.58 59.29 -19.97
CA VAL A 145 12.83 58.71 -19.48
C VAL A 145 13.78 58.47 -20.66
N THR A 146 14.73 59.38 -20.87
CA THR A 146 15.75 59.27 -21.93
C THR A 146 17.10 58.82 -21.37
N ILE A 147 17.83 57.99 -22.12
CA ILE A 147 19.21 57.61 -21.81
C ILE A 147 20.15 58.69 -22.38
N THR A 148 20.40 59.74 -21.58
CA THR A 148 21.29 60.85 -21.97
C THR A 148 22.73 60.69 -21.48
N ASN A 149 22.96 59.85 -20.48
CA ASN A 149 24.28 59.67 -19.87
C ASN A 149 25.11 58.61 -20.61
N THR A 150 26.30 58.99 -21.08
CA THR A 150 27.27 58.10 -21.74
C THR A 150 27.70 56.92 -20.86
N GLN A 151 27.82 57.11 -19.54
CA GLN A 151 28.15 56.03 -18.61
C GLN A 151 27.06 54.94 -18.56
N ILE A 152 25.79 55.33 -18.67
CA ILE A 152 24.67 54.38 -18.72
C ILE A 152 24.70 53.58 -20.02
N LYS A 153 25.03 54.23 -21.14
CA LYS A 153 25.20 53.55 -22.43
C LYS A 153 26.32 52.53 -22.41
N ASP A 154 27.45 52.87 -21.79
CA ASP A 154 28.57 51.95 -21.64
C ASP A 154 28.24 50.81 -20.67
N ALA A 155 27.50 51.08 -19.60
CA ALA A 155 27.00 50.05 -18.68
C ALA A 155 26.06 49.06 -19.39
N ILE A 156 25.13 49.52 -20.23
CA ILE A 156 24.26 48.65 -21.04
C ILE A 156 25.09 47.73 -21.94
N LYS A 157 26.06 48.29 -22.66
CA LYS A 157 26.95 47.51 -23.55
C LYS A 157 27.72 46.44 -22.78
N ASN A 158 28.18 46.75 -21.58
CA ASN A 158 28.96 45.82 -20.75
C ASN A 158 28.09 44.82 -19.96
N SER A 159 26.82 45.13 -19.72
CA SER A 159 25.90 44.31 -18.92
C SER A 159 25.49 42.99 -19.57
N ARG A 160 25.59 42.90 -20.90
CA ARG A 160 25.00 41.83 -21.73
C ARG A 160 23.47 41.69 -21.61
N ALA A 161 22.80 42.64 -20.97
CA ALA A 161 21.35 42.66 -20.84
C ALA A 161 20.66 42.83 -22.20
N THR A 162 19.49 42.23 -22.36
CA THR A 162 18.64 42.40 -23.55
C THR A 162 17.40 43.25 -23.26
N HIS A 163 16.93 43.25 -22.02
CA HIS A 163 15.72 43.95 -21.59
C HIS A 163 15.94 44.73 -20.28
N VAL A 164 15.02 45.64 -19.99
CA VAL A 164 14.88 46.32 -18.70
C VAL A 164 13.46 46.15 -18.17
N VAL A 165 13.33 45.99 -16.86
CA VAL A 165 12.04 45.89 -16.18
C VAL A 165 11.36 47.26 -16.13
N THR A 166 10.21 47.38 -16.79
CA THR A 166 9.48 48.64 -16.93
C THR A 166 8.11 48.62 -16.27
N GLY A 167 7.61 47.44 -15.91
CA GLY A 167 6.39 47.30 -15.14
C GLY A 167 6.37 46.04 -14.30
N ILE A 168 5.69 46.09 -13.16
CA ILE A 168 5.53 44.98 -12.22
C ILE A 168 4.10 45.01 -11.69
N LEU A 169 3.42 43.86 -11.80
CA LEU A 169 2.18 43.59 -11.09
C LEU A 169 2.52 42.82 -9.81
N TYR A 170 2.11 43.39 -8.68
CA TYR A 170 2.29 42.81 -7.36
C TYR A 170 1.05 42.02 -6.94
N GLY A 171 1.28 40.98 -6.15
CA GLY A 171 0.25 40.06 -5.68
C GLY A 171 0.84 38.95 -4.82
N ALA A 172 0.09 37.88 -4.68
CA ALA A 172 0.58 36.64 -4.08
C ALA A 172 -0.25 35.46 -4.59
N ASN A 173 0.42 34.33 -4.82
CA ASN A 173 -0.23 33.07 -5.14
C ASN A 173 0.00 32.07 -4.00
N ALA A 174 -0.87 31.07 -3.92
CA ALA A 174 -0.68 29.91 -3.07
C ALA A 174 -1.24 28.65 -3.75
N PHE A 175 -0.57 27.53 -3.55
CA PHE A 175 -0.96 26.21 -4.01
C PHE A 175 -1.09 25.28 -2.82
N PHE A 176 -2.26 24.66 -2.71
CA PHE A 176 -2.56 23.59 -1.78
C PHE A 176 -2.60 22.30 -2.59
N VAL A 177 -1.53 21.49 -2.49
CA VAL A 177 -1.39 20.23 -3.21
C VAL A 177 -1.85 19.11 -2.29
N PHE A 178 -2.97 18.48 -2.62
CA PHE A 178 -3.52 17.38 -1.84
C PHE A 178 -3.15 16.04 -2.49
N ASP A 179 -2.42 15.21 -1.75
CA ASP A 179 -1.93 13.90 -2.20
C ASP A 179 -2.56 12.79 -1.35
N SER A 180 -3.19 11.80 -2.00
CA SER A 180 -3.57 10.56 -1.30
C SER A 180 -2.36 9.68 -1.01
N GLU A 181 -2.56 8.67 -0.18
CA GLU A 181 -1.64 7.53 -0.14
C GLU A 181 -1.62 6.76 -1.47
N LYS A 182 -0.66 5.86 -1.63
CA LYS A 182 -0.63 4.90 -2.75
C LYS A 182 -1.82 3.96 -2.61
N VAL A 183 -2.59 3.80 -3.69
CA VAL A 183 -3.82 2.99 -3.71
C VAL A 183 -3.77 1.95 -4.83
N ASP A 184 -4.76 1.05 -4.86
CA ASP A 184 -4.95 0.15 -6.00
C ASP A 184 -5.34 0.97 -7.25
N SER A 185 -4.82 0.59 -8.42
CA SER A 185 -5.07 1.31 -9.68
C SER A 185 -6.56 1.42 -10.02
N ARG A 186 -7.39 0.48 -9.54
CA ARG A 186 -8.86 0.49 -9.73
C ARG A 186 -9.56 1.56 -8.90
N ASP A 187 -8.97 2.00 -7.80
CA ASP A 187 -9.57 2.94 -6.86
C ASP A 187 -9.16 4.40 -7.13
N VAL A 188 -8.10 4.64 -7.91
CA VAL A 188 -7.56 5.98 -8.19
C VAL A 188 -8.65 6.95 -8.67
N GLN A 189 -9.42 6.59 -9.70
CA GLN A 189 -10.46 7.47 -10.26
C GLN A 189 -11.56 7.81 -9.25
N LYS A 190 -11.93 6.85 -8.40
CA LYS A 190 -12.94 7.06 -7.35
C LYS A 190 -12.42 8.04 -6.30
N ILE A 191 -11.16 7.91 -5.93
CA ILE A 191 -10.48 8.78 -4.98
C ILE A 191 -10.30 10.19 -5.56
N ASP A 192 -9.89 10.31 -6.83
CA ASP A 192 -9.78 11.58 -7.55
C ASP A 192 -11.09 12.37 -7.48
N GLY A 193 -12.21 11.73 -7.86
CA GLY A 193 -13.53 12.36 -7.85
C GLY A 193 -13.98 12.79 -6.45
N SER A 194 -13.68 11.96 -5.44
CA SER A 194 -14.03 12.23 -4.04
C SER A 194 -13.20 13.40 -3.48
N MET A 195 -11.89 13.40 -3.71
CA MET A 195 -10.99 14.49 -3.30
C MET A 195 -11.37 15.80 -3.98
N GLN A 196 -11.63 15.78 -5.29
CA GLN A 196 -12.01 16.99 -6.02
C GLN A 196 -13.34 17.58 -5.50
N ALA A 197 -14.32 16.74 -5.16
CA ALA A 197 -15.58 17.20 -4.58
C ALA A 197 -15.39 17.88 -3.21
N LEU A 198 -14.52 17.33 -2.36
CA LEU A 198 -14.18 17.90 -1.06
C LEU A 198 -13.43 19.23 -1.18
N ILE A 199 -12.39 19.28 -2.02
CA ILE A 199 -11.53 20.46 -2.17
C ILE A 199 -12.32 21.64 -2.76
N LYS A 200 -13.34 21.37 -3.60
CA LYS A 200 -14.30 22.38 -4.08
C LYS A 200 -15.10 23.07 -2.96
N LYS A 201 -15.16 22.50 -1.76
CA LYS A 201 -15.83 23.12 -0.59
C LYS A 201 -14.94 24.15 0.12
N ILE A 202 -13.61 24.07 -0.04
CA ILE A 202 -12.67 24.95 0.69
C ILE A 202 -12.92 26.44 0.40
N PRO A 203 -13.07 26.88 -0.87
CA PRO A 203 -13.31 28.30 -1.16
C PRO A 203 -14.65 28.84 -0.64
N ASN A 204 -15.59 27.97 -0.28
CA ASN A 204 -16.91 28.35 0.25
C ASN A 204 -16.92 28.50 1.78
N ALA A 205 -15.79 28.27 2.46
CA ALA A 205 -15.70 28.41 3.91
C ALA A 205 -15.82 29.89 4.34
N THR A 206 -16.60 30.16 5.38
CA THR A 206 -16.84 31.52 5.90
C THR A 206 -16.04 31.84 7.16
N ILE A 207 -15.89 33.14 7.44
CA ILE A 207 -14.99 33.71 8.45
C ILE A 207 -15.66 33.87 9.83
N ASP A 208 -16.81 33.25 10.08
CA ASP A 208 -17.61 33.49 11.30
C ASP A 208 -17.19 32.64 12.52
N GLY A 209 -15.88 32.63 12.83
CA GLY A 209 -15.36 32.19 14.13
C GLY A 209 -15.41 30.69 14.45
N LYS A 210 -16.12 29.89 13.67
CA LYS A 210 -15.96 28.43 13.54
C LYS A 210 -15.87 28.10 12.07
N VAL A 211 -14.76 27.53 11.64
CA VAL A 211 -14.64 26.94 10.30
C VAL A 211 -15.57 25.73 10.25
N ASP A 212 -16.84 25.96 9.90
CA ASP A 212 -17.86 24.91 9.87
C ASP A 212 -18.16 24.53 8.42
N ILE A 213 -17.21 23.85 7.78
CA ILE A 213 -17.50 23.15 6.53
C ILE A 213 -18.40 21.96 6.90
N LYS A 214 -19.64 21.97 6.41
CA LYS A 214 -20.53 20.82 6.54
C LYS A 214 -20.01 19.65 5.71
N LEU A 215 -19.39 18.70 6.41
CA LEU A 215 -18.93 17.42 5.88
C LEU A 215 -19.86 16.30 6.37
N SER A 216 -20.25 15.40 5.47
CA SER A 216 -20.85 14.12 5.88
C SER A 216 -19.82 13.28 6.66
N ASP A 217 -20.27 12.20 7.30
CA ASP A 217 -19.36 11.30 8.01
C ASP A 217 -18.36 10.65 7.04
N GLU A 218 -18.83 10.24 5.85
CA GLU A 218 -17.97 9.67 4.81
C GLU A 218 -16.95 10.67 4.26
N GLU A 219 -17.36 11.93 4.10
CA GLU A 219 -16.49 13.02 3.69
C GLU A 219 -15.40 13.32 4.72
N ARG A 220 -15.74 13.25 6.00
CA ARG A 220 -14.79 13.43 7.11
C ARG A 220 -13.80 12.27 7.20
N ASP A 221 -14.25 11.04 6.98
CA ASP A 221 -13.33 9.90 6.92
C ASP A 221 -12.38 10.01 5.73
N MET A 222 -12.83 10.63 4.63
CA MET A 222 -12.02 10.85 3.45
C MET A 222 -10.94 11.91 3.66
N THR A 223 -11.14 12.93 4.51
CA THR A 223 -10.10 13.96 4.78
C THR A 223 -8.85 13.37 5.43
N ASN A 224 -8.99 12.25 6.14
CA ASN A 224 -7.87 11.53 6.76
C ASN A 224 -7.08 10.66 5.77
N LYS A 225 -7.50 10.55 4.50
CA LYS A 225 -6.86 9.69 3.48
C LYS A 225 -5.92 10.44 2.53
N PHE A 226 -5.76 11.74 2.74
CA PHE A 226 -4.85 12.56 1.96
C PHE A 226 -4.16 13.60 2.85
N SER A 227 -2.97 14.00 2.42
CA SER A 227 -2.16 15.04 3.04
C SER A 227 -2.22 16.33 2.22
N CYS A 228 -1.84 17.46 2.83
CA CYS A 228 -1.68 18.73 2.13
C CYS A 228 -0.21 19.17 2.13
N LYS A 229 0.29 19.64 1.00
CA LYS A 229 1.53 20.42 0.89
C LYS A 229 1.21 21.83 0.45
N PHE A 230 1.92 22.82 1.00
CA PHE A 230 1.71 24.22 0.71
C PHE A 230 2.90 24.85 0.00
N TYR A 231 2.63 25.54 -1.10
CA TYR A 231 3.58 26.39 -1.81
C TYR A 231 2.96 27.76 -2.01
N GLY A 232 3.45 28.78 -1.31
CA GLY A 232 2.84 30.11 -1.40
C GLY A 232 3.83 31.24 -1.22
N ASP A 233 3.40 32.44 -1.59
CA ASP A 233 4.14 33.69 -1.44
C ASP A 233 3.86 34.36 -0.08
N PHE A 234 3.34 33.59 0.89
CA PHE A 234 2.93 34.04 2.21
C PHE A 234 3.88 33.50 3.28
N ILE A 235 4.17 34.32 4.28
CA ILE A 235 4.82 33.87 5.50
C ILE A 235 3.73 33.42 6.48
N LEU A 236 3.65 32.11 6.73
CA LEU A 236 2.69 31.50 7.65
C LEU A 236 3.39 31.09 8.94
N ASP A 237 2.67 31.14 10.07
CA ASP A 237 3.17 30.62 11.35
C ASP A 237 3.38 29.09 11.30
N SER A 238 2.51 28.39 10.56
CA SER A 238 2.59 26.96 10.31
C SER A 238 2.00 26.62 8.95
N ASN A 239 2.72 25.82 8.16
CA ASN A 239 2.22 25.34 6.86
C ASN A 239 1.11 24.29 7.07
N PRO A 240 0.04 24.30 6.27
CA PRO A 240 -1.03 23.32 6.39
C PRO A 240 -0.57 21.94 5.93
N SER A 241 -0.88 20.92 6.73
CA SER A 241 -0.63 19.51 6.41
C SER A 241 -1.89 18.65 6.30
N THR A 242 -3.03 19.17 6.77
CA THR A 242 -4.34 18.49 6.78
C THR A 242 -5.37 19.27 5.98
N PHE A 243 -6.52 18.66 5.70
CA PHE A 243 -7.65 19.35 5.06
C PHE A 243 -8.13 20.54 5.91
N GLU A 244 -8.27 20.35 7.21
CA GLU A 244 -8.76 21.36 8.14
C GLU A 244 -7.79 22.54 8.26
N ASP A 245 -6.48 22.27 8.26
CA ASP A 245 -5.46 23.32 8.27
C ASP A 245 -5.44 24.10 6.96
N ALA A 246 -5.63 23.40 5.83
CA ALA A 246 -5.74 24.04 4.53
C ALA A 246 -6.94 24.99 4.46
N VAL A 247 -8.10 24.61 5.02
CA VAL A 247 -9.28 25.47 5.09
C VAL A 247 -9.02 26.70 5.96
N LYS A 248 -8.46 26.53 7.16
CA LYS A 248 -8.13 27.65 8.05
C LYS A 248 -7.15 28.62 7.37
N THR A 249 -6.13 28.07 6.72
CA THR A 249 -5.11 28.84 6.00
C THR A 249 -5.73 29.61 4.84
N TYR A 250 -6.54 28.95 4.01
CA TYR A 250 -7.21 29.57 2.86
C TYR A 250 -8.06 30.78 3.26
N VAL A 251 -8.84 30.65 4.34
CA VAL A 251 -9.67 31.74 4.89
C VAL A 251 -8.84 32.93 5.38
N GLN A 252 -7.59 32.70 5.80
CA GLN A 252 -6.68 33.73 6.29
C GLN A 252 -5.91 34.45 5.17
N LEU A 253 -5.67 33.79 4.01
CA LEU A 253 -4.84 34.34 2.93
C LEU A 253 -5.23 35.78 2.50
N PRO A 254 -6.53 36.13 2.30
CA PRO A 254 -6.89 37.48 1.91
C PRO A 254 -6.54 38.54 2.96
N LYS A 255 -6.51 38.16 4.25
CA LYS A 255 -6.15 39.07 5.36
C LYS A 255 -4.64 39.28 5.44
N LEU A 256 -3.85 38.28 5.07
CA LEU A 256 -2.39 38.31 5.11
C LEU A 256 -1.80 39.24 4.05
N LEU A 257 -2.47 39.45 2.91
CA LEU A 257 -2.06 40.41 1.88
C LEU A 257 -1.94 41.85 2.40
N GLY A 258 -2.70 42.21 3.44
CA GLY A 258 -2.71 43.55 4.00
C GLY A 258 -3.25 44.64 3.05
N GLU A 259 -3.18 45.90 3.51
CA GLU A 259 -3.52 47.08 2.68
C GLU A 259 -2.30 47.70 1.98
N THR A 260 -1.09 47.32 2.40
CA THR A 260 0.20 47.81 1.91
C THR A 260 0.90 46.76 1.03
N LEU A 261 1.87 47.19 0.21
CA LEU A 261 2.66 46.29 -0.64
C LEU A 261 3.66 45.42 0.11
N GLU A 262 3.85 45.63 1.42
CA GLU A 262 4.88 44.96 2.22
C GLU A 262 4.74 43.43 2.23
N ASN A 263 3.51 42.93 2.07
CA ASN A 263 3.19 41.50 2.06
C ASN A 263 2.94 40.96 0.64
N THR A 264 3.37 41.67 -0.39
CA THR A 264 3.16 41.29 -1.79
C THR A 264 4.47 41.07 -2.52
N VAL A 265 4.46 40.17 -3.49
CA VAL A 265 5.61 39.86 -4.35
C VAL A 265 5.29 40.19 -5.81
N PRO A 266 6.31 40.41 -6.66
CA PRO A 266 6.11 40.43 -8.10
C PRO A 266 5.45 39.13 -8.56
N VAL A 267 4.31 39.23 -9.26
CA VAL A 267 3.64 38.07 -9.89
C VAL A 267 3.78 38.11 -11.42
N LYS A 268 3.79 39.31 -12.01
CA LYS A 268 3.95 39.50 -13.46
C LYS A 268 4.85 40.70 -13.73
N VAL A 269 5.66 40.62 -14.79
CA VAL A 269 6.63 41.67 -15.14
C VAL A 269 6.54 42.03 -16.62
N TRP A 270 6.78 43.30 -16.90
CA TRP A 270 6.89 43.88 -18.24
C TRP A 270 8.35 44.21 -18.48
N LEU A 271 8.88 43.67 -19.57
CA LEU A 271 10.27 43.76 -19.97
C LEU A 271 10.33 44.50 -21.30
N SER A 272 10.89 45.71 -21.28
CA SER A 272 11.09 46.49 -22.50
C SER A 272 12.46 46.21 -23.09
N SER A 273 12.50 46.01 -24.41
CA SER A 273 13.75 45.76 -25.13
C SER A 273 14.70 46.95 -24.98
N LEU A 274 15.95 46.67 -24.61
CA LEU A 274 16.97 47.72 -24.51
C LEU A 274 17.32 48.33 -25.86
N ARG A 275 17.08 47.62 -26.98
CA ARG A 275 17.25 48.16 -28.33
C ARG A 275 16.38 49.37 -28.61
N ASN A 276 15.21 49.47 -27.95
CA ASN A 276 14.31 50.61 -28.07
C ASN A 276 14.91 51.87 -27.40
N LEU A 277 15.88 51.70 -26.50
CA LEU A 277 16.51 52.78 -25.74
C LEU A 277 17.96 53.07 -26.17
N GLU A 278 18.73 52.03 -26.51
CA GLU A 278 20.11 52.10 -27.01
C GLU A 278 20.28 51.12 -28.18
N PRO A 279 20.40 51.60 -29.43
CA PRO A 279 20.43 50.74 -30.62
C PRO A 279 21.55 49.70 -30.67
N LEU A 280 22.63 49.87 -29.89
CA LEU A 280 23.76 48.93 -29.82
C LEU A 280 23.65 47.90 -28.69
N ALA A 281 22.53 47.86 -27.94
CA ALA A 281 22.33 46.88 -26.88
C ALA A 281 22.28 45.43 -27.41
N GLU A 282 22.53 44.45 -26.55
CA GLU A 282 22.30 43.05 -26.91
C GLU A 282 20.80 42.80 -27.15
N GLU A 283 20.47 41.83 -28.00
CA GLU A 283 19.08 41.51 -28.34
C GLU A 283 18.81 40.01 -28.27
N LEU A 284 17.54 39.67 -28.11
CA LEU A 284 17.02 38.32 -28.28
C LEU A 284 16.84 38.08 -29.79
N LYS A 285 17.70 37.28 -30.42
CA LYS A 285 17.72 37.09 -31.88
C LYS A 285 16.74 36.06 -32.40
N ALA A 286 16.35 35.12 -31.55
CA ALA A 286 15.33 34.12 -31.83
C ALA A 286 14.67 33.70 -30.52
N ASP A 287 13.52 33.06 -30.63
CA ASP A 287 12.84 32.41 -29.52
C ASP A 287 12.59 30.94 -29.85
N ILE A 288 12.29 30.13 -28.83
CA ILE A 288 11.98 28.72 -28.99
C ILE A 288 10.51 28.58 -29.44
N CYS A 289 10.30 27.95 -30.60
CA CYS A 289 8.97 27.78 -31.15
C CYS A 289 8.10 26.89 -30.25
N VAL A 290 6.81 27.23 -30.18
CA VAL A 290 5.84 26.55 -29.29
C VAL A 290 5.78 25.04 -29.54
N SER A 291 5.96 24.60 -30.79
CA SER A 291 5.98 23.16 -31.12
C SER A 291 7.17 22.43 -30.50
N LEU A 292 8.34 23.08 -30.40
CA LEU A 292 9.53 22.53 -29.78
C LEU A 292 9.43 22.56 -28.25
N VAL A 293 8.83 23.60 -27.67
CA VAL A 293 8.50 23.65 -26.25
C VAL A 293 7.59 22.49 -25.88
N ARG A 294 6.52 22.25 -26.66
CA ARG A 294 5.63 21.11 -26.43
C ARG A 294 6.33 19.75 -26.54
N LYS A 295 7.31 19.61 -27.44
CA LYS A 295 8.14 18.38 -27.50
C LYS A 295 8.97 18.20 -26.24
N ALA A 296 9.55 19.27 -25.71
CA ALA A 296 10.30 19.24 -24.46
C ALA A 296 9.41 18.92 -23.25
N GLU A 297 8.22 19.53 -23.16
CA GLU A 297 7.22 19.24 -22.12
C GLU A 297 6.81 17.76 -22.17
N ASN A 298 6.41 17.27 -23.34
CA ASN A 298 6.02 15.87 -23.53
C ASN A 298 7.15 14.92 -23.14
N ALA A 299 8.39 15.15 -23.62
CA ALA A 299 9.51 14.26 -23.31
C ALA A 299 9.80 14.19 -21.79
N LEU A 300 9.71 15.30 -21.07
CA LEU A 300 9.89 15.30 -19.61
C LEU A 300 8.68 14.72 -18.86
N ASP A 301 7.46 14.95 -19.33
CA ASP A 301 6.26 14.32 -18.74
C ASP A 301 6.25 12.80 -18.98
N ASP A 302 6.69 12.33 -20.15
CA ASP A 302 6.84 10.89 -20.44
C ASP A 302 7.86 10.24 -19.49
N MET A 303 9.01 10.88 -19.26
CA MET A 303 10.00 10.39 -18.28
C MET A 303 9.42 10.36 -16.86
N ARG A 304 8.68 11.38 -16.44
CA ARG A 304 8.01 11.40 -15.14
C ARG A 304 6.97 10.29 -15.00
N GLU A 305 6.25 9.96 -16.07
CA GLU A 305 5.34 8.83 -16.05
C GLU A 305 6.08 7.51 -15.81
N ILE A 306 7.23 7.32 -16.46
CA ILE A 306 8.10 6.15 -16.22
C ILE A 306 8.63 6.12 -14.78
N GLU A 307 9.05 7.26 -14.23
CA GLU A 307 9.49 7.39 -12.83
C GLU A 307 8.36 7.00 -11.86
N MET A 308 7.15 7.53 -12.08
CA MET A 308 5.96 7.21 -11.27
C MET A 308 5.58 5.72 -11.34
N ARG A 309 5.63 5.10 -12.53
CA ARG A 309 5.39 3.66 -12.70
C ARG A 309 6.46 2.83 -12.00
N SER A 310 7.72 3.25 -12.11
CA SER A 310 8.85 2.59 -11.45
C SER A 310 8.67 2.63 -9.93
N ASN A 311 8.31 3.79 -9.36
CA ASN A 311 8.00 3.92 -7.94
C ASN A 311 6.82 3.04 -7.48
N ASP A 312 5.83 2.79 -8.35
CA ASP A 312 4.76 1.84 -8.05
C ASP A 312 5.27 0.38 -7.97
N ALA A 313 6.29 0.04 -8.75
CA ALA A 313 6.91 -1.28 -8.79
C ALA A 313 8.13 -1.45 -7.85
N LEU A 314 8.59 -0.38 -7.19
CA LEU A 314 9.83 -0.30 -6.40
C LEU A 314 9.77 -1.02 -5.03
N ASP A 315 9.07 -2.14 -4.91
CA ASP A 315 8.95 -2.92 -3.67
C ASP A 315 10.26 -3.70 -3.40
N GLU A 316 11.34 -2.97 -3.10
CA GLU A 316 12.73 -3.46 -2.92
C GLU A 316 13.32 -4.18 -4.14
N ASN A 317 12.73 -3.97 -5.32
CA ASN A 317 13.20 -4.55 -6.57
C ASN A 317 14.43 -3.80 -7.11
N VAL A 318 15.62 -4.34 -6.87
CA VAL A 318 16.92 -3.77 -7.29
C VAL A 318 16.99 -3.51 -8.81
N LYS A 319 16.30 -4.31 -9.65
CA LYS A 319 16.25 -4.06 -11.11
C LYS A 319 15.48 -2.78 -11.44
N VAL A 320 14.35 -2.56 -10.76
CA VAL A 320 13.51 -1.36 -10.93
C VAL A 320 14.23 -0.13 -10.38
N GLU A 321 14.93 -0.26 -9.24
CA GLU A 321 15.74 0.81 -8.67
C GLU A 321 16.85 1.24 -9.65
N LYS A 322 17.60 0.28 -10.19
CA LYS A 322 18.63 0.57 -11.19
C LYS A 322 18.04 1.21 -12.45
N PHE A 323 16.91 0.72 -12.95
CA PHE A 323 16.20 1.31 -14.08
C PHE A 323 15.78 2.76 -13.82
N LEU A 324 15.22 3.03 -12.65
CA LEU A 324 14.80 4.37 -12.22
C LEU A 324 15.99 5.33 -12.24
N HIS A 325 17.12 4.96 -11.65
CA HIS A 325 18.32 5.80 -11.66
C HIS A 325 18.84 6.10 -13.06
N LEU A 326 18.80 5.13 -13.97
CA LEU A 326 19.20 5.36 -15.37
C LEU A 326 18.26 6.34 -16.08
N CYS A 327 16.96 6.26 -15.81
CA CYS A 327 15.97 7.23 -16.32
C CYS A 327 16.20 8.62 -15.74
N GLU A 328 16.48 8.74 -14.44
CA GLU A 328 16.81 10.02 -13.77
C GLU A 328 18.07 10.67 -14.39
N ASP A 329 19.13 9.89 -14.59
CA ASP A 329 20.38 10.33 -15.23
C ASP A 329 20.17 10.82 -16.66
N TYR A 330 19.32 10.11 -17.42
CA TYR A 330 18.98 10.53 -18.78
C TYR A 330 18.13 11.81 -18.79
N THR A 331 17.15 11.92 -17.89
CA THR A 331 16.33 13.14 -17.71
C THR A 331 17.21 14.35 -17.42
N GLU A 332 18.23 14.20 -16.56
CA GLU A 332 19.21 15.25 -16.27
C GLU A 332 20.07 15.58 -17.51
N THR A 333 20.46 14.58 -18.29
CA THR A 333 21.18 14.77 -19.56
C THR A 333 20.35 15.59 -20.56
N LEU A 334 19.05 15.31 -20.68
CA LEU A 334 18.14 16.05 -21.53
C LEU A 334 18.00 17.51 -21.07
N LYS A 335 17.80 17.74 -19.76
CA LYS A 335 17.73 19.09 -19.17
C LYS A 335 19.00 19.89 -19.43
N ARG A 336 20.18 19.33 -19.17
CA ARG A 336 21.47 19.99 -19.43
C ARG A 336 21.71 20.30 -20.90
N THR A 337 21.20 19.45 -21.79
CA THR A 337 21.30 19.69 -23.23
C THR A 337 20.42 20.89 -23.62
N MET A 338 19.19 20.96 -23.11
CA MET A 338 18.29 22.10 -23.30
C MET A 338 18.84 23.39 -22.67
N GLU A 339 19.44 23.30 -21.47
CA GLU A 339 20.11 24.41 -20.77
C GLU A 339 21.19 25.07 -21.66
N LYS A 340 21.92 24.27 -22.44
CA LYS A 340 22.96 24.77 -23.36
C LYS A 340 22.38 25.27 -24.69
N LYS A 341 21.44 24.53 -25.27
CA LYS A 341 20.92 24.78 -26.62
C LYS A 341 19.96 25.97 -26.66
N PHE A 342 19.07 26.13 -25.69
CA PHE A 342 18.08 27.23 -25.71
C PHE A 342 18.73 28.62 -25.69
N PRO A 343 19.72 28.92 -24.83
CA PRO A 343 20.40 30.21 -24.88
C PRO A 343 21.18 30.41 -26.19
N ALA A 344 21.78 29.35 -26.75
CA ALA A 344 22.52 29.43 -28.01
C ALA A 344 21.60 29.80 -29.19
N ILE A 345 20.38 29.25 -29.24
CA ILE A 345 19.36 29.62 -30.22
C ILE A 345 18.95 31.08 -30.02
N ARG A 346 18.65 31.47 -28.79
CA ARG A 346 18.27 32.84 -28.43
C ARG A 346 19.35 33.89 -28.72
N GLU A 347 20.62 33.50 -28.68
CA GLU A 347 21.79 34.30 -29.08
C GLU A 347 22.02 34.32 -30.62
N GLY A 348 21.29 33.49 -31.37
CA GLY A 348 21.45 33.28 -32.82
C GLY A 348 22.73 32.53 -33.20
N LYS A 349 23.29 31.73 -32.29
CA LYS A 349 24.49 30.91 -32.51
C LYS A 349 24.17 29.52 -33.05
N GLU A 350 22.97 29.02 -32.75
CA GLU A 350 22.45 27.75 -33.24
C GLU A 350 21.03 27.94 -33.77
N ASP A 351 20.58 27.04 -34.64
CA ASP A 351 19.19 26.97 -35.11
C ASP A 351 18.39 25.91 -34.34
N GLU A 352 17.06 25.99 -34.41
CA GLU A 352 16.15 25.06 -33.72
C GLU A 352 16.28 23.60 -34.17
N GLY A 353 16.89 23.34 -35.34
CA GLY A 353 17.21 22.00 -35.82
C GLY A 353 18.16 21.25 -34.88
N SER A 354 19.01 21.97 -34.16
CA SER A 354 19.90 21.40 -33.14
C SER A 354 19.13 20.70 -32.01
N VAL A 355 17.99 21.26 -31.57
CA VAL A 355 17.15 20.68 -30.51
C VAL A 355 16.19 19.64 -31.10
N HIS A 356 15.72 19.81 -32.33
CA HIS A 356 14.96 18.77 -33.02
C HIS A 356 15.73 17.44 -33.04
N LYS A 357 17.02 17.51 -33.35
CA LYS A 357 17.91 16.35 -33.32
C LYS A 357 17.97 15.68 -31.95
N VAL A 358 17.97 16.44 -30.85
CA VAL A 358 17.98 15.88 -29.49
C VAL A 358 16.76 14.97 -29.25
N PHE A 359 15.57 15.39 -29.71
CA PHE A 359 14.36 14.59 -29.58
C PHE A 359 14.32 13.41 -30.56
N GLU A 360 14.86 13.56 -31.77
CA GLU A 360 15.05 12.43 -32.70
C GLU A 360 16.03 11.39 -32.14
N ASP A 361 17.11 11.83 -31.51
CA ASP A 361 18.09 10.96 -30.86
C ASP A 361 17.44 10.23 -29.66
N LEU A 362 16.57 10.90 -28.89
CA LEU A 362 15.76 10.27 -27.83
C LEU A 362 14.86 9.16 -28.39
N GLU A 363 14.11 9.41 -29.47
CA GLU A 363 13.24 8.41 -30.09
C GLU A 363 14.00 7.16 -30.56
N ASN A 364 15.25 7.33 -30.98
CA ASN A 364 16.14 6.26 -31.43
C ASN A 364 17.02 5.66 -30.31
N SER A 365 16.87 6.13 -29.07
CA SER A 365 17.66 5.68 -27.91
C SER A 365 16.96 4.54 -27.14
N PRO A 366 17.66 3.84 -26.21
CA PRO A 366 17.00 2.96 -25.25
C PRO A 366 16.16 3.72 -24.21
N PHE A 367 16.08 5.05 -24.28
CA PHE A 367 15.23 5.86 -23.41
C PHE A 367 13.93 6.30 -24.09
N CYS A 368 13.64 5.82 -25.30
CA CYS A 368 12.34 6.13 -25.91
C CYS A 368 11.20 5.50 -25.10
N GLN A 369 10.12 6.27 -24.92
CA GLN A 369 8.97 5.89 -24.08
C GLN A 369 8.47 4.48 -24.34
N LYS A 370 8.31 4.11 -25.63
CA LYS A 370 7.86 2.77 -26.03
C LYS A 370 8.72 1.65 -25.46
N ASN A 371 10.04 1.82 -25.42
CA ASN A 371 10.92 0.78 -24.89
C ASN A 371 10.93 0.79 -23.36
N LEU A 372 10.90 1.97 -22.72
CA LEU A 372 10.78 2.09 -21.27
C LEU A 372 9.49 1.44 -20.75
N ASP A 373 8.35 1.75 -21.38
CA ASP A 373 7.06 1.12 -21.07
C ASP A 373 7.10 -0.39 -21.24
N LYS A 374 7.67 -0.86 -22.37
CA LYS A 374 7.77 -2.29 -22.64
C LYS A 374 8.63 -3.03 -21.60
N TRP A 375 9.70 -2.39 -21.13
CA TRP A 375 10.53 -2.96 -20.08
C TRP A 375 9.76 -3.06 -18.75
N LEU A 376 9.04 -2.00 -18.35
CA LEU A 376 8.18 -2.03 -17.17
C LEU A 376 7.07 -3.07 -17.28
N ASP A 377 6.41 -3.19 -18.44
CA ASP A 377 5.39 -4.23 -18.68
C ASP A 377 5.96 -5.65 -18.50
N ASN A 378 7.21 -5.88 -18.93
CA ASN A 378 7.90 -7.15 -18.74
C ASN A 378 8.16 -7.43 -17.24
N VAL A 379 8.61 -6.42 -16.49
CA VAL A 379 8.85 -6.56 -15.04
C VAL A 379 7.54 -6.76 -14.28
N GLU A 380 6.49 -6.02 -14.60
CA GLU A 380 5.15 -6.22 -14.04
C GLU A 380 4.65 -7.64 -14.31
N ARG A 381 4.90 -8.19 -15.51
CA ARG A 381 4.59 -9.59 -15.83
C ARG A 381 5.40 -10.56 -14.97
N GLU A 382 6.70 -10.35 -14.82
CA GLU A 382 7.57 -11.17 -13.97
C GLU A 382 7.05 -11.19 -12.52
N ILE A 383 6.76 -10.02 -11.94
CA ILE A 383 6.19 -9.88 -10.59
C ILE A 383 4.87 -10.66 -10.48
N ASN A 384 3.97 -10.52 -11.44
CA ASN A 384 2.69 -11.24 -11.43
C ASN A 384 2.85 -12.77 -11.45
N VAL A 385 3.84 -13.28 -12.21
CA VAL A 385 4.16 -14.72 -12.25
C VAL A 385 4.68 -15.21 -10.91
N LEU A 386 5.60 -14.47 -10.28
CA LEU A 386 6.15 -14.78 -8.96
C LEU A 386 5.07 -14.74 -7.88
N THR A 387 4.31 -13.64 -7.81
CA THR A 387 3.21 -13.43 -6.86
C THR A 387 2.17 -14.54 -6.98
N SER A 388 1.84 -15.00 -8.19
CA SER A 388 0.94 -16.15 -8.37
C SER A 388 1.46 -17.43 -7.72
N CYS A 389 2.77 -17.66 -7.68
CA CYS A 389 3.37 -18.84 -7.04
C CYS A 389 3.45 -18.65 -5.52
N VAL A 390 3.89 -17.49 -5.06
CA VAL A 390 3.98 -17.16 -3.63
C VAL A 390 2.61 -17.25 -2.95
N ASN A 391 1.55 -16.73 -3.59
CA ASN A 391 0.18 -16.81 -3.06
C ASN A 391 -0.32 -18.25 -2.90
N ILE A 392 0.16 -19.20 -3.71
CA ILE A 392 -0.19 -20.63 -3.54
C ILE A 392 0.44 -21.16 -2.23
N MET A 393 1.60 -20.65 -1.84
CA MET A 393 2.40 -21.09 -0.69
C MET A 393 2.25 -20.14 0.51
N GLU A 394 1.06 -19.53 0.66
CA GLU A 394 0.77 -18.61 1.76
C GLU A 394 1.09 -19.22 3.14
N GLY A 395 1.77 -18.43 3.99
CA GLY A 395 2.20 -18.83 5.32
C GLY A 395 3.59 -19.49 5.39
N VAL A 396 4.24 -19.72 4.24
CA VAL A 396 5.65 -20.16 4.19
C VAL A 396 6.57 -18.94 4.35
N LYS A 397 7.67 -19.09 5.09
CA LYS A 397 8.65 -18.03 5.29
C LYS A 397 9.43 -17.75 4.01
N ILE A 398 9.50 -16.48 3.61
CA ILE A 398 10.37 -16.02 2.53
C ILE A 398 11.70 -15.58 3.16
N VAL A 399 12.82 -16.00 2.58
CA VAL A 399 14.17 -15.62 3.02
C VAL A 399 14.84 -14.75 1.95
N SER A 400 15.50 -13.68 2.39
CA SER A 400 16.01 -12.65 1.47
C SER A 400 17.41 -12.95 0.93
N ASP A 401 18.22 -13.75 1.65
CA ASP A 401 19.60 -14.05 1.29
C ASP A 401 20.04 -15.46 1.74
N GLU A 402 21.25 -15.85 1.34
CA GLU A 402 21.83 -17.16 1.65
C GLU A 402 22.08 -17.34 3.16
N SER A 403 22.37 -16.27 3.91
CA SER A 403 22.57 -16.34 5.37
C SER A 403 21.25 -16.56 6.12
N GLU A 404 20.16 -15.95 5.65
CA GLU A 404 18.80 -16.23 6.14
C GLU A 404 18.41 -17.68 5.90
N LEU A 405 18.69 -18.18 4.69
CA LEU A 405 18.44 -19.56 4.30
C LEU A 405 19.23 -20.55 5.17
N ASP A 406 20.52 -20.30 5.39
CA ASP A 406 21.38 -21.11 6.27
C ASP A 406 20.84 -21.16 7.70
N ARG A 407 20.34 -20.04 8.24
CA ARG A 407 19.73 -20.01 9.58
C ARG A 407 18.55 -20.97 9.71
N GLU A 408 17.71 -21.06 8.68
CA GLU A 408 16.52 -21.93 8.67
C GLU A 408 16.87 -23.40 8.43
N ILE A 409 17.89 -23.68 7.61
CA ILE A 409 18.35 -25.03 7.30
C ILE A 409 19.14 -25.64 8.47
N LEU A 410 19.96 -24.83 9.15
CA LEU A 410 20.85 -25.26 10.23
C LEU A 410 20.22 -25.11 11.63
N ALA A 411 18.93 -24.74 11.70
CA ALA A 411 18.24 -24.54 12.96
C ALA A 411 18.22 -25.83 13.82
N PRO A 412 18.46 -25.73 15.15
CA PRO A 412 18.45 -26.90 16.03
C PRO A 412 17.13 -27.67 15.97
N GLY A 413 17.20 -28.97 15.66
CA GLY A 413 16.06 -29.87 15.60
C GLY A 413 15.41 -30.01 14.22
N VAL A 414 15.86 -29.25 13.21
CA VAL A 414 15.47 -29.45 11.80
C VAL A 414 16.26 -30.64 11.23
N GLU A 415 15.54 -31.67 10.77
CA GLU A 415 16.11 -32.87 10.15
C GLU A 415 16.04 -32.78 8.61
N ASP A 416 14.93 -32.30 8.06
CA ASP A 416 14.75 -32.08 6.63
C ASP A 416 14.20 -30.67 6.37
N ALA A 417 14.78 -29.94 5.42
CA ALA A 417 14.28 -28.65 4.97
C ALA A 417 13.98 -28.67 3.47
N LEU A 418 12.79 -28.17 3.09
CA LEU A 418 12.42 -27.96 1.69
C LEU A 418 12.41 -26.46 1.39
N CYS A 419 13.17 -26.06 0.37
CA CYS A 419 13.23 -24.68 -0.09
C CYS A 419 12.62 -24.60 -1.49
N PHE A 420 11.56 -23.83 -1.67
CA PHE A 420 11.07 -23.48 -3.00
C PHE A 420 11.95 -22.36 -3.55
N VAL A 421 12.70 -22.65 -4.61
CA VAL A 421 13.73 -21.76 -5.15
C VAL A 421 13.29 -21.22 -6.49
N PHE A 422 13.16 -19.90 -6.61
CA PHE A 422 13.08 -19.23 -7.91
C PHE A 422 14.49 -19.15 -8.51
N THR A 423 14.70 -19.85 -9.62
CA THR A 423 16.03 -20.09 -10.20
C THR A 423 16.36 -19.19 -11.38
N SER A 424 15.36 -18.59 -12.03
CA SER A 424 15.55 -17.73 -13.22
C SER A 424 15.50 -16.23 -12.93
N LEU A 425 15.62 -15.82 -11.67
CA LEU A 425 15.71 -14.40 -11.30
C LEU A 425 17.13 -13.89 -11.55
N GLU A 426 17.39 -13.48 -12.79
CA GLU A 426 18.67 -12.86 -13.17
C GLU A 426 18.79 -11.45 -12.57
N THR A 427 19.95 -11.14 -11.99
CA THR A 427 20.27 -9.80 -11.47
C THR A 427 20.76 -8.85 -12.55
N GLU A 428 21.29 -9.38 -13.66
CA GLU A 428 21.83 -8.59 -14.76
C GLU A 428 20.89 -8.58 -15.96
N ASP A 429 20.18 -7.47 -16.16
CA ASP A 429 19.29 -7.28 -17.29
C ASP A 429 20.07 -6.73 -18.52
N PRO A 430 20.02 -7.41 -19.70
CA PRO A 430 20.72 -6.96 -20.90
C PRO A 430 20.28 -5.59 -21.43
N TYR A 431 19.01 -5.23 -21.22
CA TYR A 431 18.46 -3.94 -21.62
C TYR A 431 18.97 -2.82 -20.71
N LEU A 432 19.05 -3.04 -19.40
CA LEU A 432 19.66 -2.09 -18.47
C LEU A 432 21.14 -1.84 -18.80
N LYS A 433 21.89 -2.88 -19.20
CA LYS A 433 23.28 -2.71 -19.69
C LYS A 433 23.35 -1.85 -20.96
N GLN A 434 22.36 -1.96 -21.84
CA GLN A 434 22.27 -1.12 -23.04
C GLN A 434 21.99 0.35 -22.68
N MET A 435 21.13 0.62 -21.69
CA MET A 435 20.88 1.95 -21.15
C MET A 435 22.15 2.56 -20.52
N GLU A 436 22.84 1.80 -19.66
CA GLU A 436 24.12 2.21 -19.05
C GLU A 436 25.17 2.58 -20.09
N LYS A 437 25.34 1.72 -21.11
CA LYS A 437 26.28 1.97 -22.19
C LYS A 437 25.91 3.23 -22.98
N HIS A 438 24.62 3.48 -23.19
CA HIS A 438 24.17 4.68 -23.89
C HIS A 438 24.48 5.97 -23.12
N LEU A 439 24.38 5.96 -21.79
CA LEU A 439 24.76 7.08 -20.92
C LEU A 439 26.28 7.27 -20.83
N SER A 440 27.04 6.18 -20.85
CA SER A 440 28.50 6.19 -20.64
C SER A 440 29.31 6.53 -21.90
N CYS A 441 28.75 6.34 -23.09
CA CYS A 441 29.45 6.57 -24.36
C CYS A 441 29.40 8.06 -24.78
N HIS A 442 30.52 8.56 -25.33
CA HIS A 442 30.52 9.81 -26.09
C HIS A 442 29.57 9.69 -27.31
N GLU A 443 28.97 10.81 -27.75
CA GLU A 443 27.98 10.84 -28.85
C GLU A 443 28.44 10.10 -30.12
N THR A 444 29.75 10.08 -30.39
CA THR A 444 30.38 9.43 -31.56
C THR A 444 30.56 7.92 -31.43
N GLU A 445 30.35 7.34 -30.25
CA GLU A 445 30.53 5.90 -29.95
C GLU A 445 29.22 5.20 -29.56
N ARG A 446 28.09 5.92 -29.65
CA ARG A 446 26.76 5.36 -29.34
C ARG A 446 26.44 4.18 -30.28
N PRO A 447 25.88 3.08 -29.77
CA PRO A 447 25.46 1.95 -30.61
C PRO A 447 24.52 2.40 -31.72
N SER A 448 24.75 1.93 -32.94
CA SER A 448 23.93 2.29 -34.12
C SER A 448 22.52 1.68 -34.10
N SER A 449 22.26 0.71 -33.23
CA SER A 449 20.94 0.10 -33.06
C SER A 449 20.63 -0.20 -31.60
N VAL A 450 19.38 0.06 -31.23
CA VAL A 450 18.77 -0.28 -29.93
C VAL A 450 18.05 -1.61 -30.08
N THR A 451 18.26 -2.50 -29.13
CA THR A 451 17.54 -3.77 -29.07
C THR A 451 16.38 -3.59 -28.10
N PRO A 452 15.12 -3.59 -28.56
CA PRO A 452 13.99 -3.36 -27.67
C PRO A 452 13.88 -4.50 -26.64
N PRO A 453 13.28 -4.26 -25.46
CA PRO A 453 13.06 -5.31 -24.47
C PRO A 453 12.37 -6.52 -25.11
N SER A 454 12.93 -7.71 -24.97
CA SER A 454 12.41 -8.91 -25.64
C SER A 454 11.22 -9.52 -24.87
N LYS A 455 10.48 -10.41 -25.52
CA LYS A 455 9.54 -11.34 -24.86
C LYS A 455 10.11 -12.76 -24.73
N ASP A 456 11.38 -12.96 -25.05
CA ASP A 456 12.04 -14.27 -24.97
C ASP A 456 12.46 -14.66 -23.55
N HIS A 457 11.94 -13.97 -22.53
CA HIS A 457 12.23 -14.25 -21.12
C HIS A 457 11.40 -15.44 -20.59
N TRP A 458 11.93 -16.12 -19.57
CA TRP A 458 11.32 -17.32 -18.97
C TRP A 458 9.86 -17.11 -18.51
N PHE A 459 9.51 -15.90 -18.02
CA PHE A 459 8.18 -15.57 -17.51
C PHE A 459 7.10 -15.32 -18.60
N PHE A 460 7.48 -15.41 -19.88
CA PHE A 460 6.55 -15.47 -21.00
C PHE A 460 6.30 -16.90 -21.50
N ASN A 461 7.04 -17.89 -21.01
CA ASN A 461 6.84 -19.28 -21.39
C ASN A 461 5.75 -19.92 -20.52
N ASP A 462 4.60 -20.22 -21.14
CA ASP A 462 3.45 -20.80 -20.46
C ASP A 462 3.73 -22.17 -19.84
N GLN A 463 4.65 -22.95 -20.42
CA GLN A 463 5.04 -24.25 -19.88
C GLN A 463 5.82 -24.07 -18.57
N ILE A 464 6.84 -23.20 -18.56
CA ILE A 464 7.61 -22.87 -17.35
C ILE A 464 6.66 -22.37 -16.25
N PHE A 465 5.75 -21.45 -16.58
CA PHE A 465 4.79 -20.93 -15.62
C PHE A 465 3.85 -22.02 -15.05
N THR A 466 3.40 -22.94 -15.90
CA THR A 466 2.53 -24.05 -15.48
C THR A 466 3.26 -25.00 -14.55
N ASP A 467 4.51 -25.35 -14.88
CA ASP A 467 5.35 -26.25 -14.09
C ASP A 467 5.69 -25.64 -12.73
N MET A 468 6.00 -24.35 -12.68
CA MET A 468 6.22 -23.61 -11.43
C MET A 468 5.00 -23.65 -10.51
N ARG A 469 3.80 -23.37 -11.04
CA ARG A 469 2.57 -23.42 -10.24
C ARG A 469 2.26 -24.83 -9.76
N GLN A 470 2.56 -25.85 -10.57
CA GLN A 470 2.38 -27.24 -10.18
C GLN A 470 3.33 -27.61 -9.03
N LYS A 471 4.62 -27.29 -9.14
CA LYS A 471 5.59 -27.45 -8.06
C LYS A 471 5.18 -26.69 -6.80
N ALA A 472 4.68 -25.46 -6.92
CA ALA A 472 4.22 -24.66 -5.78
C ALA A 472 3.03 -25.33 -5.06
N LYS A 473 2.09 -25.94 -5.80
CA LYS A 473 0.98 -26.71 -5.23
C LYS A 473 1.47 -27.96 -4.48
N GLU A 474 2.42 -28.69 -5.06
CA GLU A 474 3.01 -29.88 -4.45
C GLU A 474 3.80 -29.54 -3.17
N PHE A 475 4.56 -28.45 -3.23
CA PHE A 475 5.27 -27.87 -2.09
C PHE A 475 4.30 -27.49 -0.98
N ASN A 476 3.25 -26.70 -1.30
CA ASN A 476 2.26 -26.25 -0.31
C ASN A 476 1.47 -27.44 0.30
N SER A 477 1.14 -28.46 -0.50
CA SER A 477 0.51 -29.68 0.02
C SER A 477 1.39 -30.34 1.09
N THR A 478 2.70 -30.41 0.85
CA THR A 478 3.67 -30.99 1.79
C THR A 478 3.83 -30.12 3.03
N PHE A 479 3.94 -28.80 2.85
CA PHE A 479 3.96 -27.82 3.93
C PHE A 479 2.75 -27.95 4.85
N LYS A 480 1.52 -27.96 4.31
CA LYS A 480 0.30 -28.08 5.10
C LYS A 480 0.24 -29.34 5.96
N ASN A 481 0.80 -30.45 5.48
CA ASN A 481 0.81 -31.71 6.20
C ASN A 481 1.88 -31.79 7.30
N LEU A 482 3.03 -31.13 7.10
CA LEU A 482 4.20 -31.26 7.97
C LEU A 482 4.52 -30.03 8.82
N LYS A 483 3.85 -28.88 8.60
CA LYS A 483 4.11 -27.61 9.30
C LYS A 483 4.08 -27.67 10.84
N SER A 484 3.33 -28.62 11.42
CA SER A 484 3.23 -28.76 12.88
C SER A 484 4.47 -29.41 13.50
N SER A 485 5.32 -30.04 12.70
CA SER A 485 6.52 -30.74 13.17
C SER A 485 7.75 -29.83 13.05
N LYS A 486 8.40 -29.57 14.18
CA LYS A 486 9.67 -28.81 14.24
C LYS A 486 10.84 -29.47 13.52
N LYS A 487 10.69 -30.73 13.10
CA LYS A 487 11.71 -31.47 12.33
C LYS A 487 11.77 -31.06 10.87
N TYR A 488 10.73 -30.39 10.37
CA TYR A 488 10.63 -29.98 8.98
C TYR A 488 10.64 -28.46 8.87
N SER A 489 11.52 -27.93 8.04
CA SER A 489 11.54 -26.50 7.69
C SER A 489 11.10 -26.28 6.26
N PHE A 490 10.35 -25.20 6.02
CA PHE A 490 9.84 -24.83 4.70
C PHE A 490 10.09 -23.35 4.46
N VAL A 491 10.78 -23.05 3.37
CA VAL A 491 11.17 -21.68 3.03
C VAL A 491 11.03 -21.42 1.52
N ILE A 492 10.92 -20.16 1.15
CA ILE A 492 10.95 -19.67 -0.24
C ILE A 492 12.17 -18.78 -0.39
N ALA A 493 12.97 -18.99 -1.44
CA ALA A 493 14.16 -18.21 -1.73
C ALA A 493 14.28 -17.89 -3.22
N ALA A 494 15.08 -16.88 -3.55
CA ALA A 494 15.54 -16.58 -4.89
C ALA A 494 17.02 -16.93 -5.00
N LEU A 495 17.37 -18.01 -5.71
CA LEU A 495 18.75 -18.44 -5.90
C LEU A 495 18.97 -18.78 -7.39
N PRO A 496 19.68 -17.93 -8.14
CA PRO A 496 19.92 -18.18 -9.56
C PRO A 496 20.55 -19.56 -9.81
N ASN A 497 19.96 -20.36 -10.70
CA ASN A 497 20.49 -21.67 -11.09
C ASN A 497 20.15 -21.99 -12.56
N GLN A 498 21.17 -22.00 -13.42
CA GLN A 498 21.04 -22.25 -14.85
C GLN A 498 20.62 -23.68 -15.23
N LYS A 499 20.62 -24.63 -14.28
CA LYS A 499 20.19 -26.01 -14.54
C LYS A 499 18.67 -26.17 -14.57
N HIS A 500 17.94 -25.21 -14.00
CA HIS A 500 16.49 -25.29 -13.83
C HIS A 500 15.83 -23.97 -14.23
N ASP A 501 14.86 -24.06 -15.14
CA ASP A 501 14.09 -22.90 -15.57
C ASP A 501 12.91 -22.61 -14.64
N GLY A 502 12.67 -21.34 -14.34
CA GLY A 502 11.59 -20.85 -13.50
C GLY A 502 11.84 -21.08 -12.00
N ALA A 503 11.42 -22.24 -11.50
CA ALA A 503 11.58 -22.61 -10.10
C ALA A 503 11.68 -24.11 -9.87
N THR A 504 12.33 -24.48 -8.77
CA THR A 504 12.49 -25.86 -8.33
C THR A 504 12.39 -25.97 -6.80
N ILE A 505 12.47 -27.19 -6.27
CA ILE A 505 12.43 -27.44 -4.82
C ILE A 505 13.76 -28.05 -4.41
N TYR A 506 14.54 -27.35 -3.60
CA TYR A 506 15.74 -27.90 -2.99
C TYR A 506 15.37 -28.68 -1.74
N HIS A 507 16.05 -29.79 -1.53
CA HIS A 507 15.92 -30.59 -0.32
C HIS A 507 17.24 -30.65 0.41
N TYR A 508 17.24 -30.18 1.65
CA TYR A 508 18.34 -30.30 2.58
C TYR A 508 18.00 -31.35 3.64
N ARG A 509 18.98 -32.19 3.99
CA ARG A 509 18.88 -33.17 5.06
C ARG A 509 20.07 -33.02 6.00
N ASP A 510 19.78 -32.92 7.29
CA ASP A 510 20.77 -32.72 8.35
C ASP A 510 21.73 -31.55 8.01
N GLY A 511 21.15 -30.45 7.52
CA GLY A 511 21.89 -29.24 7.12
C GLY A 511 22.64 -29.30 5.79
N ARG A 512 22.51 -30.38 5.01
CA ARG A 512 23.24 -30.57 3.73
C ARG A 512 22.32 -30.72 2.55
N LEU A 513 22.64 -30.09 1.42
CA LEU A 513 21.88 -30.22 0.19
C LEU A 513 21.92 -31.67 -0.32
N LYS A 514 20.74 -32.29 -0.46
CA LYS A 514 20.56 -33.66 -0.95
C LYS A 514 20.20 -33.68 -2.44
N THR A 515 19.31 -32.79 -2.87
CA THR A 515 18.91 -32.63 -4.29
C THR A 515 18.45 -31.20 -4.58
N GLU A 516 18.68 -30.76 -5.82
CA GLU A 516 18.25 -29.47 -6.38
C GLU A 516 16.86 -29.56 -7.07
N ASP A 517 16.32 -30.78 -7.23
CA ASP A 517 15.02 -31.02 -7.86
C ASP A 517 14.25 -32.10 -7.10
N PHE A 518 13.76 -31.72 -5.92
CA PHE A 518 12.95 -32.59 -5.10
C PHE A 518 11.58 -32.80 -5.74
N SER A 519 11.26 -34.07 -5.95
CA SER A 519 9.91 -34.59 -6.22
C SER A 519 9.63 -35.69 -5.19
N LYS A 520 8.36 -35.89 -4.83
CA LYS A 520 7.99 -36.93 -3.86
C LYS A 520 8.48 -38.30 -4.37
N PRO A 521 9.49 -38.92 -3.73
CA PRO A 521 10.09 -40.13 -4.25
C PRO A 521 9.13 -41.29 -3.99
N VAL A 522 8.65 -41.99 -5.03
CA VAL A 522 7.82 -43.19 -4.85
C VAL A 522 8.74 -44.35 -4.49
N PRO A 523 8.87 -44.74 -3.21
CA PRO A 523 9.81 -45.77 -2.85
C PRO A 523 9.19 -47.14 -3.16
N ASN A 524 10.02 -48.16 -3.38
CA ASN A 524 9.53 -49.53 -3.30
C ASN A 524 9.13 -49.79 -1.84
N VAL A 525 7.82 -49.87 -1.59
CA VAL A 525 7.22 -49.94 -0.25
C VAL A 525 7.82 -51.07 0.61
N ARG A 526 8.26 -52.17 -0.02
CA ARG A 526 8.85 -53.33 0.67
C ARG A 526 10.30 -53.13 1.12
N SER A 527 11.00 -52.15 0.55
CA SER A 527 12.41 -51.86 0.87
C SER A 527 12.60 -50.63 1.75
N VAL A 528 11.52 -49.93 2.12
CA VAL A 528 11.60 -48.75 2.99
C VAL A 528 11.93 -49.17 4.41
N THR A 529 13.10 -48.78 4.88
CA THR A 529 13.58 -49.02 6.26
C THR A 529 13.63 -47.75 7.09
N ASP A 530 13.79 -46.59 6.45
CA ASP A 530 13.80 -45.29 7.10
C ASP A 530 12.37 -44.69 7.14
N ARG A 531 11.83 -44.49 8.34
CA ARG A 531 10.51 -43.87 8.55
C ARG A 531 10.39 -42.49 7.88
N ARG A 532 11.49 -41.75 7.78
CA ARG A 532 11.51 -40.40 7.16
C ARG A 532 11.07 -40.42 5.70
N GLU A 533 11.35 -41.50 4.98
CA GLU A 533 10.94 -41.66 3.58
C GLU A 533 9.41 -41.84 3.44
N LEU A 534 8.72 -42.33 4.47
CA LEU A 534 7.25 -42.42 4.49
C LEU A 534 6.58 -41.09 4.90
N LEU A 535 7.28 -40.25 5.66
CA LEU A 535 6.72 -38.99 6.18
C LEU A 535 6.43 -37.96 5.07
N TRP A 536 7.05 -38.08 3.89
CA TRP A 536 6.68 -37.28 2.71
C TRP A 536 5.25 -37.53 2.22
N TYR A 537 4.67 -38.69 2.57
CA TYR A 537 3.30 -39.08 2.26
C TYR A 537 2.36 -38.92 3.46
N PHE A 538 2.85 -38.32 4.55
CA PHE A 538 2.06 -38.10 5.75
C PHE A 538 0.81 -37.27 5.43
N CYS A 539 -0.34 -37.74 5.90
CA CYS A 539 -1.61 -37.03 5.84
C CYS A 539 -2.29 -37.10 7.21
N ASN A 540 -2.88 -35.98 7.63
CA ASN A 540 -3.73 -35.97 8.81
C ASN A 540 -5.07 -36.60 8.44
N LEU A 541 -5.41 -37.70 9.12
CA LEU A 541 -6.71 -38.34 9.00
C LEU A 541 -7.57 -37.94 10.19
N THR A 542 -8.81 -37.54 9.90
CA THR A 542 -9.85 -37.30 10.90
C THR A 542 -10.99 -38.28 10.65
N LEU A 543 -11.63 -38.74 11.71
CA LEU A 543 -12.80 -39.62 11.60
C LEU A 543 -13.99 -38.79 11.10
N ASP A 544 -14.65 -39.23 10.03
CA ASP A 544 -15.91 -38.64 9.60
C ASP A 544 -17.05 -39.20 10.44
N GLU A 545 -17.58 -38.37 11.32
CA GLU A 545 -18.67 -38.74 12.24
C GLU A 545 -19.95 -39.19 11.50
N ASN A 546 -20.15 -38.78 10.25
CA ASN A 546 -21.32 -39.20 9.47
C ASN A 546 -21.23 -40.64 8.97
N THR A 547 -20.01 -41.17 8.85
CA THR A 547 -19.75 -42.55 8.42
C THR A 547 -19.42 -43.47 9.59
N ALA A 548 -19.15 -42.93 10.77
CA ALA A 548 -18.93 -43.69 11.99
C ALA A 548 -20.19 -44.47 12.41
N TYR A 549 -20.03 -45.77 12.62
CA TYR A 549 -21.11 -46.67 13.03
C TYR A 549 -21.64 -46.29 14.42
N ASN A 550 -22.96 -46.40 14.64
CA ASN A 550 -23.63 -45.87 15.84
C ASN A 550 -23.12 -46.44 17.17
N CYS A 551 -22.56 -47.66 17.21
CA CYS A 551 -21.96 -48.21 18.44
C CYS A 551 -20.61 -47.57 18.81
N ILE A 552 -20.03 -46.75 17.93
CA ILE A 552 -18.81 -45.97 18.16
C ILE A 552 -19.16 -44.56 18.70
N LYS A 553 -20.43 -44.14 18.59
CA LYS A 553 -20.96 -42.86 19.08
C LYS A 553 -21.44 -42.99 20.54
N ILE A 554 -20.52 -42.82 21.48
CA ILE A 554 -20.78 -42.98 22.93
C ILE A 554 -21.75 -41.90 23.48
N ASP A 555 -21.94 -40.81 22.76
CA ASP A 555 -22.83 -39.69 23.10
C ASP A 555 -24.33 -39.97 22.87
N ASN A 556 -24.69 -41.01 22.10
CA ASN A 556 -26.07 -41.35 21.82
C ASN A 556 -26.70 -42.20 22.95
N ARG A 557 -27.44 -41.53 23.84
CA ARG A 557 -28.20 -42.13 24.96
C ARG A 557 -29.00 -43.37 24.59
N THR A 558 -29.63 -43.38 23.42
CA THR A 558 -30.47 -44.50 22.98
C THR A 558 -29.62 -45.71 22.59
N ALA A 559 -28.46 -45.49 21.98
CA ALA A 559 -27.53 -46.56 21.61
C ALA A 559 -26.97 -47.28 22.85
N VAL A 560 -26.67 -46.55 23.93
CA VAL A 560 -26.20 -47.13 25.20
C VAL A 560 -27.23 -48.10 25.79
N TYR A 561 -28.51 -47.72 25.81
CA TYR A 561 -29.58 -48.61 26.31
C TYR A 561 -29.79 -49.83 25.43
N MET A 562 -29.70 -49.66 24.10
CA MET A 562 -29.80 -50.78 23.16
C MET A 562 -28.65 -51.77 23.35
N GLU A 563 -27.44 -51.27 23.61
CA GLU A 563 -26.27 -52.11 23.85
C GLU A 563 -26.37 -52.86 25.19
N PHE A 564 -26.84 -52.21 26.25
CA PHE A 564 -27.17 -52.91 27.49
C PHE A 564 -28.19 -54.04 27.25
N ASN A 565 -29.28 -53.75 26.52
CA ASN A 565 -30.30 -54.75 26.21
C ASN A 565 -29.72 -55.90 25.37
N ARG A 566 -28.81 -55.61 24.43
CA ARG A 566 -28.10 -56.63 23.65
C ARG A 566 -27.25 -57.55 24.54
N ILE A 567 -26.56 -57.00 25.54
CA ILE A 567 -25.65 -57.74 26.43
C ILE A 567 -26.43 -58.53 27.50
N VAL A 568 -27.40 -57.89 28.15
CA VAL A 568 -28.08 -58.41 29.35
C VAL A 568 -29.45 -59.04 29.02
N GLY A 569 -30.02 -58.73 27.86
CA GLY A 569 -31.34 -59.23 27.44
C GLY A 569 -32.52 -58.57 28.18
N LYS A 570 -32.29 -57.42 28.80
CA LYS A 570 -33.25 -56.72 29.67
C LYS A 570 -33.45 -55.27 29.25
N ASN A 571 -34.68 -54.76 29.38
CA ASN A 571 -34.97 -53.35 29.19
C ASN A 571 -34.63 -52.57 30.46
N LEU A 572 -33.38 -52.09 30.54
CA LEU A 572 -32.87 -51.41 31.73
C LEU A 572 -33.75 -50.26 32.20
N ARG A 573 -34.22 -49.41 31.28
CA ARG A 573 -35.01 -48.23 31.66
C ARG A 573 -36.29 -48.66 32.38
N LEU A 574 -37.04 -49.61 31.83
CA LEU A 574 -38.27 -50.10 32.46
C LEU A 574 -37.96 -50.79 33.79
N GLU A 575 -37.03 -51.74 33.79
CA GLU A 575 -36.72 -52.52 35.01
C GLU A 575 -36.15 -51.65 36.14
N PHE A 576 -35.27 -50.70 35.83
CA PHE A 576 -34.67 -49.83 36.83
C PHE A 576 -35.73 -48.96 37.52
N TYR A 577 -36.59 -48.30 36.74
CA TYR A 577 -37.63 -47.41 37.29
C TYR A 577 -38.74 -48.19 38.01
N ASP A 578 -39.17 -49.34 37.49
CA ASP A 578 -40.21 -50.14 38.15
C ASP A 578 -39.72 -50.70 39.51
N ASN A 579 -38.46 -51.14 39.59
CA ASN A 579 -37.91 -51.69 40.83
C ASN A 579 -37.65 -50.60 41.88
N ILE A 580 -37.09 -49.45 41.48
CA ILE A 580 -36.90 -48.36 42.45
C ILE A 580 -38.23 -47.87 43.00
N ASP A 581 -39.26 -47.72 42.16
CA ASP A 581 -40.59 -47.27 42.60
C ASP A 581 -41.24 -48.28 43.54
N ARG A 582 -41.16 -49.58 43.20
CA ARG A 582 -41.70 -50.67 44.01
C ARG A 582 -41.09 -50.70 45.41
N HIS A 583 -39.79 -50.43 45.54
CA HIS A 583 -39.07 -50.56 46.81
C HIS A 583 -38.90 -49.25 47.58
N SER A 584 -39.20 -48.09 46.97
CA SER A 584 -38.97 -46.76 47.54
C SER A 584 -39.60 -46.57 48.93
N SER A 585 -40.89 -46.86 49.09
CA SER A 585 -41.59 -46.67 50.37
C SER A 585 -40.95 -47.48 51.50
N ARG A 586 -40.58 -48.73 51.22
CA ARG A 586 -39.96 -49.60 52.22
C ARG A 586 -38.53 -49.17 52.56
N LEU A 587 -37.76 -48.72 51.58
CA LEU A 587 -36.41 -48.19 51.80
C LEU A 587 -36.47 -46.91 52.65
N ILE A 588 -37.43 -46.02 52.39
CA ILE A 588 -37.63 -44.80 53.17
C ILE A 588 -38.04 -45.13 54.62
N GLU A 589 -38.94 -46.10 54.83
CA GLU A 589 -39.24 -46.58 56.19
C GLU A 589 -37.99 -47.07 56.93
N ILE A 590 -37.13 -47.82 56.23
CA ILE A 590 -35.86 -48.29 56.78
C ILE A 590 -34.96 -47.10 57.11
N PHE A 591 -34.86 -46.09 56.23
CA PHE A 591 -34.08 -44.88 56.49
C PHE A 591 -34.54 -44.17 57.77
N CYS A 592 -35.86 -44.02 57.97
CA CYS A 592 -36.45 -43.39 59.15
C CYS A 592 -36.32 -44.23 60.44
N SER A 593 -36.12 -45.54 60.33
CA SER A 593 -36.00 -46.44 61.49
C SER A 593 -34.61 -46.42 62.14
N LYS A 594 -33.58 -45.95 61.43
CA LYS A 594 -32.19 -45.87 61.91
C LYS A 594 -32.03 -44.69 62.88
N ARG A 595 -31.39 -44.93 64.03
CA ARG A 595 -31.22 -43.93 65.12
C ARG A 595 -29.76 -43.61 65.46
N ASP A 596 -28.83 -44.18 64.73
CA ASP A 596 -27.38 -43.98 64.83
C ASP A 596 -26.91 -42.79 63.97
N SER A 597 -25.60 -42.60 63.85
CA SER A 597 -25.00 -41.57 63.00
C SER A 597 -25.40 -41.71 61.52
N ILE A 598 -25.64 -42.94 61.06
CA ILE A 598 -26.19 -43.23 59.71
C ILE A 598 -27.62 -42.69 59.61
N GLY A 599 -28.45 -42.92 60.63
CA GLY A 599 -29.80 -42.35 60.71
C GLY A 599 -29.84 -40.82 60.65
N GLN A 600 -28.86 -40.13 61.22
CA GLN A 600 -28.77 -38.66 61.14
C GLN A 600 -28.49 -38.18 59.70
N LEU A 601 -27.56 -38.82 58.99
CA LEU A 601 -27.25 -38.52 57.58
C LEU A 601 -28.47 -38.80 56.67
N LEU A 602 -29.15 -39.92 56.87
CA LEU A 602 -30.36 -40.25 56.12
C LEU A 602 -31.51 -39.26 56.38
N THR A 603 -31.67 -38.83 57.64
CA THR A 603 -32.67 -37.81 58.01
C THR A 603 -32.37 -36.46 57.34
N GLN A 604 -31.09 -36.06 57.28
CA GLN A 604 -30.68 -34.84 56.57
C GLN A 604 -30.99 -34.92 55.07
N LEU A 605 -30.74 -36.07 54.42
CA LEU A 605 -31.11 -36.29 53.02
C LEU A 605 -32.63 -36.20 52.82
N SER A 606 -33.43 -36.81 53.69
CA SER A 606 -34.90 -36.74 53.60
C SER A 606 -35.45 -35.33 53.78
N GLN A 607 -34.82 -34.48 54.59
CA GLN A 607 -35.21 -33.07 54.76
C GLN A 607 -34.93 -32.20 53.53
N GLN A 608 -33.99 -32.62 52.67
CA GLN A 608 -33.67 -31.92 51.42
C GLN A 608 -34.70 -32.21 50.31
N THR A 609 -35.46 -33.30 50.42
CA THR A 609 -36.52 -33.69 49.49
C THR A 609 -37.84 -33.03 49.91
N LYS A 610 -38.28 -31.99 49.19
CA LYS A 610 -39.41 -31.12 49.59
C LYS A 610 -40.75 -31.50 48.96
N THR A 611 -40.80 -32.47 48.06
CA THR A 611 -42.00 -32.84 47.31
C THR A 611 -42.23 -34.36 47.29
N ASN A 612 -43.46 -34.78 46.98
CA ASN A 612 -43.82 -36.19 46.77
C ASN A 612 -43.74 -36.57 45.29
N GLU A 613 -43.02 -35.81 44.46
CA GLU A 613 -42.84 -36.14 43.05
C GLU A 613 -42.02 -37.44 42.88
N PRO A 614 -42.37 -38.32 41.93
CA PRO A 614 -41.67 -39.61 41.75
C PRO A 614 -40.16 -39.48 41.57
N THR A 615 -39.68 -38.47 40.82
CA THR A 615 -38.25 -38.25 40.58
C THR A 615 -37.50 -37.84 41.85
N ASP A 616 -38.14 -37.06 42.73
CA ASP A 616 -37.58 -36.61 44.00
C ASP A 616 -37.45 -37.78 44.98
N ILE A 617 -38.46 -38.66 45.02
CA ILE A 617 -38.45 -39.90 45.79
C ILE A 617 -37.32 -40.83 45.32
N ARG A 618 -37.19 -41.04 44.00
CA ARG A 618 -36.11 -41.85 43.42
C ARG A 618 -34.73 -41.27 43.74
N THR A 619 -34.59 -39.94 43.64
CA THR A 619 -33.35 -39.23 43.98
C THR A 619 -32.98 -39.43 45.44
N LEU A 620 -33.95 -39.33 46.35
CA LEU A 620 -33.75 -39.59 47.78
C LEU A 620 -33.26 -41.02 48.02
N VAL A 621 -33.90 -42.01 47.38
CA VAL A 621 -33.52 -43.42 47.49
C VAL A 621 -32.11 -43.66 46.98
N LEU A 622 -31.75 -43.14 45.79
CA LEU A 622 -30.42 -43.33 45.20
C LEU A 622 -29.30 -42.64 45.99
N ARG A 623 -29.58 -41.51 46.64
CA ARG A 623 -28.62 -40.87 47.57
C ARG A 623 -28.55 -41.55 48.93
N GLY A 624 -29.65 -42.16 49.37
CA GLY A 624 -29.74 -42.84 50.68
C GLY A 624 -29.17 -44.26 50.68
N LEU A 625 -29.25 -44.99 49.56
CA LEU A 625 -28.75 -46.36 49.45
C LEU A 625 -27.26 -46.51 49.81
N PRO A 626 -26.33 -45.68 49.31
CA PRO A 626 -24.93 -45.76 49.70
C PRO A 626 -24.73 -45.59 51.21
N VAL A 627 -25.45 -44.63 51.80
CA VAL A 627 -25.39 -44.36 53.24
C VAL A 627 -25.91 -45.55 54.05
N LEU A 628 -26.99 -46.19 53.61
CA LEU A 628 -27.55 -47.37 54.27
C LEU A 628 -26.64 -48.61 54.14
N LEU A 629 -25.97 -48.77 52.99
CA LEU A 629 -25.13 -49.93 52.67
C LEU A 629 -23.67 -49.77 53.11
N GLY A 630 -23.30 -48.61 53.67
CA GLY A 630 -21.95 -48.33 54.17
C GLY A 630 -20.94 -47.94 53.07
N ASP A 631 -21.42 -47.51 51.91
CA ASP A 631 -20.61 -46.99 50.81
C ASP A 631 -20.31 -45.49 51.01
N ASN A 632 -19.18 -45.02 50.45
CA ASN A 632 -18.80 -43.60 50.49
C ASN A 632 -19.04 -42.94 49.13
N ALA A 633 -20.18 -42.28 48.99
CA ALA A 633 -20.58 -41.65 47.74
C ALA A 633 -19.98 -40.25 47.47
N ALA A 634 -19.12 -39.72 48.35
CA ALA A 634 -18.67 -38.32 48.29
C ALA A 634 -17.90 -37.98 46.99
N ASP A 635 -17.07 -38.92 46.52
CA ASP A 635 -16.33 -38.76 45.26
C ASP A 635 -17.13 -39.24 44.05
N PHE A 636 -18.25 -39.94 44.26
CA PHE A 636 -19.10 -40.46 43.18
C PHE A 636 -20.20 -39.47 42.78
N TYR A 637 -20.84 -38.81 43.76
CA TYR A 637 -21.80 -37.72 43.56
C TYR A 637 -21.18 -36.40 43.99
N LYS A 638 -20.75 -35.58 43.03
CA LYS A 638 -20.03 -34.32 43.31
C LYS A 638 -20.60 -33.16 42.51
N THR A 639 -20.48 -31.94 43.03
CA THR A 639 -20.90 -30.73 42.31
C THR A 639 -19.71 -30.20 41.50
N TYR A 640 -19.90 -29.98 40.21
CA TYR A 640 -18.84 -29.47 39.33
C TYR A 640 -18.69 -27.96 39.49
N THR A 641 -17.49 -27.51 39.82
CA THR A 641 -17.17 -26.09 40.07
C THR A 641 -16.42 -25.41 38.91
N GLY A 642 -16.24 -26.09 37.77
CA GLY A 642 -15.64 -25.50 36.56
C GLY A 642 -14.12 -25.66 36.39
N SER A 643 -13.40 -26.28 37.34
CA SER A 643 -11.96 -26.55 37.21
C SER A 643 -11.69 -27.97 36.68
N GLU A 644 -10.83 -28.13 35.69
CA GLU A 644 -10.40 -29.44 35.15
C GLU A 644 -9.77 -30.35 36.22
N ASP A 645 -9.15 -29.78 37.24
CA ASP A 645 -8.59 -30.51 38.41
C ASP A 645 -9.65 -31.35 39.16
N CYS A 646 -10.95 -31.02 39.03
CA CYS A 646 -12.02 -31.77 39.69
C CYS A 646 -12.31 -33.13 39.05
N LEU A 647 -11.86 -33.35 37.81
CA LEU A 647 -12.08 -34.57 37.03
C LEU A 647 -10.91 -35.55 37.15
N GLN A 648 -9.71 -35.03 37.46
CA GLN A 648 -8.50 -35.85 37.62
C GLN A 648 -8.65 -36.84 38.78
N ASN A 649 -8.34 -38.12 38.51
CA ASN A 649 -8.41 -39.26 39.43
C ASN A 649 -9.82 -39.83 39.72
N LEU A 650 -10.83 -39.48 38.92
CA LEU A 650 -12.19 -40.01 39.07
C LEU A 650 -12.43 -41.17 38.10
N ASP A 651 -12.42 -42.41 38.61
CA ASP A 651 -12.65 -43.62 37.79
C ASP A 651 -14.07 -43.65 37.20
N LEU A 652 -15.09 -43.35 38.02
CA LEU A 652 -16.49 -43.30 37.62
C LEU A 652 -17.27 -42.35 38.53
N GLY A 653 -18.07 -41.45 37.97
CA GLY A 653 -18.98 -40.64 38.79
C GLY A 653 -19.98 -39.79 38.03
N ILE A 654 -20.89 -39.20 38.81
CA ILE A 654 -21.97 -38.35 38.34
C ILE A 654 -21.81 -36.97 38.97
N LEU A 655 -21.58 -35.98 38.12
CA LEU A 655 -21.39 -34.60 38.52
C LEU A 655 -22.65 -33.77 38.28
N PHE A 656 -23.01 -32.95 39.26
CA PHE A 656 -24.07 -31.96 39.09
C PHE A 656 -23.48 -30.62 38.63
N VAL A 657 -23.91 -30.13 37.47
CA VAL A 657 -23.44 -28.90 36.84
C VAL A 657 -24.65 -27.99 36.60
N GLU A 658 -24.71 -26.85 37.30
CA GLU A 658 -25.80 -25.87 37.25
C GLU A 658 -27.19 -26.48 37.53
N HIS A 659 -27.85 -26.99 36.49
CA HIS A 659 -29.20 -27.54 36.48
C HIS A 659 -29.29 -28.94 35.82
N SER A 660 -28.17 -29.58 35.51
CA SER A 660 -28.13 -30.90 34.87
C SER A 660 -27.01 -31.78 35.43
N PHE A 661 -26.99 -33.04 35.01
CA PHE A 661 -26.01 -34.02 35.39
C PHE A 661 -25.08 -34.39 34.23
N LEU A 662 -23.84 -34.69 34.60
CA LEU A 662 -22.74 -35.12 33.74
C LEU A 662 -22.22 -36.47 34.23
N ILE A 663 -21.90 -37.38 33.32
CA ILE A 663 -21.23 -38.65 33.59
C ILE A 663 -19.76 -38.52 33.21
N VAL A 664 -18.90 -38.95 34.14
CA VAL A 664 -17.44 -38.97 33.99
C VAL A 664 -16.95 -40.41 34.13
N ILE A 665 -16.07 -40.82 33.23
CA ILE A 665 -15.38 -42.12 33.24
C ILE A 665 -13.90 -41.86 33.02
N GLU A 666 -13.05 -42.36 33.91
CA GLU A 666 -11.58 -42.19 33.87
C GLU A 666 -11.13 -40.73 33.67
N GLY A 667 -11.80 -39.79 34.35
CA GLY A 667 -11.53 -38.36 34.28
C GLY A 667 -12.03 -37.65 33.02
N GLU A 668 -12.62 -38.38 32.06
CA GLU A 668 -13.17 -37.81 30.84
C GLU A 668 -14.70 -37.63 30.93
N LYS A 669 -15.17 -36.52 30.37
CA LYS A 669 -16.61 -36.23 30.23
C LYS A 669 -17.18 -37.12 29.13
N VAL A 670 -18.01 -38.09 29.50
CA VAL A 670 -18.58 -39.08 28.56
C VAL A 670 -20.00 -38.72 28.11
N MET A 671 -20.80 -38.11 28.99
CA MET A 671 -22.17 -37.68 28.63
C MET A 671 -22.66 -36.54 29.50
N ASP A 672 -23.24 -35.50 28.91
CA ASP A 672 -23.74 -34.31 29.61
C ASP A 672 -25.24 -34.05 29.42
N ASN A 673 -25.71 -32.92 29.99
CA ASN A 673 -27.07 -32.39 29.87
C ASN A 673 -28.15 -33.39 30.31
N ILE A 674 -27.87 -34.21 31.31
CA ILE A 674 -28.81 -35.24 31.81
C ILE A 674 -29.76 -34.57 32.81
N GLU A 675 -31.06 -34.70 32.58
CA GLU A 675 -32.10 -33.94 33.30
C GLU A 675 -32.14 -34.19 34.81
N ASP A 676 -31.95 -35.44 35.24
CA ASP A 676 -32.16 -35.84 36.63
C ASP A 676 -31.19 -36.95 37.08
N LEU A 677 -31.02 -37.07 38.40
CA LEU A 677 -30.09 -38.03 39.00
C LEU A 677 -30.48 -39.49 38.72
N PRO A 678 -31.75 -39.92 38.85
CA PRO A 678 -32.16 -41.28 38.47
C PRO A 678 -31.78 -41.65 37.04
N LYS A 679 -31.96 -40.74 36.09
CA LYS A 679 -31.58 -40.91 34.69
C LYS A 679 -30.06 -41.01 34.54
N ALA A 680 -29.29 -40.18 35.24
CA ALA A 680 -27.83 -40.26 35.22
C ALA A 680 -27.32 -41.61 35.77
N VAL A 681 -27.87 -42.09 36.89
CA VAL A 681 -27.52 -43.39 37.46
C VAL A 681 -27.90 -44.54 36.52
N CYS A 682 -29.09 -44.48 35.92
CA CYS A 682 -29.57 -45.47 34.96
C CYS A 682 -28.67 -45.55 33.72
N ILE A 683 -28.25 -44.41 33.16
CA ILE A 683 -27.33 -44.36 32.01
C ILE A 683 -25.95 -44.88 32.41
N LEU A 684 -25.42 -44.47 33.56
CA LEU A 684 -24.11 -44.90 34.02
C LEU A 684 -24.07 -46.41 34.27
N PHE A 685 -25.15 -46.96 34.81
CA PHE A 685 -25.31 -48.42 34.95
C PHE A 685 -25.31 -49.09 33.57
N ALA A 686 -25.98 -48.53 32.58
CA ALA A 686 -25.96 -49.02 31.20
C ALA A 686 -24.54 -49.01 30.60
N LEU A 687 -23.81 -47.89 30.75
CA LEU A 687 -22.43 -47.71 30.29
C LEU A 687 -21.48 -48.71 30.96
N THR A 688 -21.69 -49.01 32.24
CA THR A 688 -20.87 -49.97 32.98
C THR A 688 -20.90 -51.35 32.32
N TYR A 689 -22.05 -51.79 31.80
CA TYR A 689 -22.14 -53.06 31.07
C TYR A 689 -21.71 -52.93 29.62
N ALA A 690 -22.10 -51.85 28.93
CA ALA A 690 -21.76 -51.62 27.53
C ALA A 690 -20.23 -51.55 27.31
N LEU A 691 -19.51 -50.95 28.26
CA LEU A 691 -18.06 -50.79 28.24
C LEU A 691 -17.31 -51.84 29.08
N HIS A 692 -18.03 -52.81 29.68
CA HIS A 692 -17.46 -53.84 30.55
C HIS A 692 -16.60 -53.28 31.70
N LEU A 693 -17.08 -52.22 32.36
CA LEU A 693 -16.39 -51.55 33.45
C LEU A 693 -16.59 -52.29 34.78
N SER A 694 -15.60 -52.19 35.67
CA SER A 694 -15.74 -52.61 37.06
C SER A 694 -16.55 -51.60 37.86
N TYR A 695 -17.36 -52.06 38.83
CA TYR A 695 -18.06 -51.14 39.73
C TYR A 695 -17.08 -50.31 40.55
N PRO A 696 -17.35 -49.00 40.73
CA PRO A 696 -16.48 -48.13 41.51
C PRO A 696 -16.37 -48.63 42.95
N LYS A 697 -15.13 -48.74 43.43
CA LYS A 697 -14.83 -49.33 44.76
C LYS A 697 -15.58 -48.65 45.89
N SER A 698 -15.80 -47.34 45.78
CA SER A 698 -16.51 -46.50 46.76
C SER A 698 -18.02 -46.75 46.82
N MET A 699 -18.62 -47.35 45.78
CA MET A 699 -20.07 -47.59 45.64
C MET A 699 -20.38 -49.07 45.35
N LYS A 700 -19.45 -49.96 45.68
CA LYS A 700 -19.52 -51.37 45.28
C LYS A 700 -20.79 -52.05 45.81
N ASN A 701 -21.15 -51.83 47.08
CA ASN A 701 -22.30 -52.50 47.67
C ASN A 701 -23.62 -51.98 47.07
N THR A 702 -23.68 -50.70 46.75
CA THR A 702 -24.83 -50.04 46.11
C THR A 702 -25.06 -50.55 44.70
N PHE A 703 -24.02 -50.63 43.88
CA PHE A 703 -24.16 -51.16 42.51
C PHE A 703 -24.51 -52.65 42.51
N GLN A 704 -23.96 -53.44 43.43
CA GLN A 704 -24.34 -54.85 43.60
C GLN A 704 -25.78 -55.00 44.07
N PHE A 705 -26.25 -54.11 44.95
CA PHE A 705 -27.65 -54.08 45.39
C PHE A 705 -28.61 -53.70 44.25
N ILE A 706 -28.25 -52.73 43.40
CA ILE A 706 -29.05 -52.34 42.23
C ILE A 706 -29.08 -53.45 41.16
N GLN A 707 -27.99 -54.21 41.02
CA GLN A 707 -27.92 -55.32 40.08
C GLN A 707 -28.85 -56.49 40.44
N GLN A 708 -29.02 -56.76 41.73
CA GLN A 708 -29.88 -57.83 42.26
C GLN A 708 -31.35 -57.45 42.12
#